data_AF-A0A4Y2DGZ5-F1
#
_entry.id   AF-A0A4Y2DGZ5-F1
#
_cell.length_a   1.000
_cell.length_b   1.000
_cell.length_c   1.000
_cell.angle_alpha   90.00
_cell.angle_beta   90.00
_cell.angle_gamma   90.00
#
_symmetry.space_group_name_H-M   'P 1'
#
loop_
_entity.id
_entity.type
_entity.pdbx_description
1 polymer ?
#
loop_
_entity_poly.entity_id
_entity_poly.type
_entity_poly.pdbx_seq_one_letter_code
_entity_poly.pdbx_strand_id
1 'polypeptide(L)'
;MLVGRLSPRWSSTGLTPFLGRPSQCGSVASDDQDVILITETWLCEDIDSLELFDDRYLVFRRDRGSSSDSCRRGGGVLIAVKKCFNPCILDFPGSDLEAVWLSIKLNHRQKMLVCVAYFPPSSRADTYVEYFDCFESFGFFDNIFICGDFNLSIYDDFGNNKNPLVNELSNFVNLYNLAQFNNTFNCNNKFLDLILTDIDFSHISVWHSDKPLVPEDKHHPALSISICFVADHPNRKNVNISRYDFKRADFLTMWYLLRETNWSFLFNFNDIDEAVFSFYNCLNDVFSRTVPLRQTATRRFPFWYTIETRRMLKRKAKVRRLALKCVNPDSVIEFRTLRSAVKYSIQKDYNTYLRLTENNLISNPKKLWSYFNNTKHNSPNSLYYNNVCYENDGDIANAFADYFKSVFKPSTNYDIKNEFKSNCVGDLVKIDSVTYDDVVLAIRELKSSLTVGVDNIPSFIIKGYAEFFIYPLLILFNLSLRSNVFLYIWKQTRIIPVFLKGDAQDCKNYRPIAILSPMSKIFESIIHKRLFHQVKNLISPSQHGFIPKRSTATNLFCLTNKIISSFQIGPQLDVIYTDFSKAFDSIDFGILLNKLQGPGFHVNLTDWLHSYLCNRSLYVYFNNAVSREFSGTSGVPQGSNLVPLLFILFINDLTSVFKYSECLLFADDLKLFSSMNSNLDAVLLQSDLDCLFKWCTVNKLHLNIEKCSILSYTGKSQPLNHVYKINDLVLSRSDSVTDLGIIFYTKLDFSHHINSMVSKAYRRLGILKCKTKEFSSEIALKVLYYAHVRSSLEYCSIIWDPIYRNKIEIIERIQNNFLRYLLYKKNGIYLQDISSSYLRDMFNIPSLCSRRDVSCVLFFYKVINGSIDCSDILRAINFAVPARSLRNQGSFPNVYSRFNYIDRFSLYKFYKTFNKISGELDIYHMSPTVFKSNCFQLLYT
;
A
#
# COMPACT_ATOMS: atom_id res chain seq x y z
N MET A 1 32.61 -2.53 -12.64
CA MET A 1 33.42 -2.70 -11.41
C MET A 1 33.93 -4.12 -11.41
N LEU A 2 35.17 -4.34 -10.98
CA LEU A 2 35.79 -5.66 -10.90
C LEU A 2 36.20 -5.95 -9.46
N VAL A 3 35.83 -7.12 -8.93
CA VAL A 3 36.18 -7.59 -7.59
C VAL A 3 37.09 -8.81 -7.70
N GLY A 4 38.20 -8.85 -6.95
CA GLY A 4 39.13 -9.98 -6.96
C GLY A 4 40.06 -10.03 -5.75
N ARG A 5 41.00 -10.99 -5.74
CA ARG A 5 42.06 -11.14 -4.71
C ARG A 5 43.45 -11.02 -5.32
N LEU A 6 44.49 -10.76 -4.54
CA LEU A 6 45.89 -10.89 -4.97
C LEU A 6 46.51 -12.17 -4.39
N SER A 7 47.20 -12.98 -5.21
CA SER A 7 47.77 -14.25 -4.73
C SER A 7 49.12 -14.06 -4.00
N PRO A 8 49.51 -14.95 -3.05
CA PRO A 8 50.75 -14.83 -2.26
C PRO A 8 52.06 -14.89 -3.05
N ARG A 9 52.03 -15.22 -4.35
CA ARG A 9 53.24 -15.36 -5.18
C ARG A 9 53.91 -14.01 -5.53
N TRP A 10 53.28 -12.88 -5.23
CA TRP A 10 53.80 -11.55 -5.56
C TRP A 10 54.75 -10.96 -4.51
N SER A 11 54.80 -11.50 -3.28
CA SER A 11 55.61 -10.94 -2.18
C SER A 11 56.87 -11.76 -1.83
N SER A 12 57.18 -12.83 -2.56
CA SER A 12 58.25 -13.78 -2.19
C SER A 12 59.42 -13.92 -3.17
N THR A 13 59.52 -13.10 -4.23
CA THR A 13 60.73 -13.04 -5.06
C THR A 13 61.40 -11.68 -4.89
N GLY A 14 62.51 -11.66 -4.15
CA GLY A 14 63.42 -10.52 -4.11
C GLY A 14 63.87 -10.09 -5.51
N LEU A 15 64.16 -8.79 -5.64
CA LEU A 15 64.75 -8.16 -6.81
C LEU A 15 65.94 -8.96 -7.37
N THR A 16 65.77 -9.58 -8.53
CA THR A 16 66.76 -9.63 -9.62
C THR A 16 66.02 -9.79 -10.97
N PRO A 17 66.50 -9.14 -12.04
CA PRO A 17 65.67 -8.74 -13.17
C PRO A 17 65.54 -9.83 -14.24
N PHE A 18 64.31 -10.22 -14.60
CA PHE A 18 64.07 -10.90 -15.88
C PHE A 18 64.01 -9.87 -17.02
N LEU A 19 65.20 -9.40 -17.41
CA LEU A 19 65.45 -8.93 -18.78
C LEU A 19 65.33 -10.14 -19.71
N GLY A 20 64.22 -10.27 -20.42
CA GLY A 20 64.12 -11.25 -21.52
C GLY A 20 62.74 -11.84 -21.81
N ARG A 21 61.69 -11.01 -21.95
CA ARG A 21 60.51 -11.16 -22.83
C ARG A 21 59.40 -10.20 -22.34
N PRO A 22 59.04 -9.16 -23.11
CA PRO A 22 58.02 -8.19 -22.71
C PRO A 22 56.62 -8.76 -22.99
N SER A 23 56.13 -9.71 -22.18
CA SER A 23 54.76 -10.23 -22.40
C SER A 23 54.03 -10.92 -21.24
N GLN A 24 54.55 -10.96 -19.99
CA GLN A 24 53.79 -11.56 -18.88
C GLN A 24 53.81 -10.83 -17.52
N CYS A 25 54.31 -9.58 -17.47
CA CYS A 25 53.80 -8.58 -16.52
C CYS A 25 53.06 -7.53 -17.34
N GLY A 26 51.93 -7.93 -17.92
CA GLY A 26 50.97 -6.97 -18.43
C GLY A 26 50.40 -6.24 -17.23
N SER A 27 50.82 -4.98 -17.05
CA SER A 27 50.13 -3.99 -16.24
C SER A 27 48.63 -4.26 -16.21
N VAL A 28 48.00 -4.11 -15.04
CA VAL A 28 46.53 -4.06 -14.85
C VAL A 28 45.83 -3.09 -15.85
N ALA A 29 46.61 -2.28 -16.58
CA ALA A 29 46.24 -1.33 -17.61
C ALA A 29 45.52 -1.85 -18.89
N SER A 30 45.24 -3.15 -19.06
CA SER A 30 44.55 -3.64 -20.28
C SER A 30 43.03 -3.76 -20.20
N ASP A 31 42.40 -3.64 -19.01
CA ASP A 31 40.94 -3.68 -18.87
C ASP A 31 40.34 -2.33 -18.44
N ASP A 32 39.29 -1.90 -19.15
CA ASP A 32 38.66 -0.58 -19.04
C ASP A 32 37.67 -0.45 -17.85
N GLN A 33 38.01 -1.02 -16.69
CA GLN A 33 37.12 -1.07 -15.52
C GLN A 33 37.02 0.26 -14.76
N ASP A 34 35.83 0.74 -14.45
CA ASP A 34 35.68 2.05 -13.79
C ASP A 34 36.13 2.08 -12.32
N VAL A 35 35.94 0.96 -11.61
CA VAL A 35 36.30 0.75 -10.21
C VAL A 35 36.79 -0.69 -10.04
N ILE A 36 37.89 -0.88 -9.33
CA ILE A 36 38.51 -2.18 -9.01
C ILE A 36 38.59 -2.31 -7.49
N LEU A 37 38.12 -3.43 -6.95
CA LEU A 37 38.00 -3.71 -5.52
C LEU A 37 38.77 -5.01 -5.23
N ILE A 38 39.70 -4.97 -4.28
CA ILE A 38 40.57 -6.11 -3.98
C ILE A 38 40.55 -6.40 -2.47
N THR A 39 40.32 -7.67 -2.13
CA THR A 39 40.48 -8.20 -0.76
C THR A 39 41.73 -9.10 -0.68
N GLU A 40 42.30 -9.22 0.52
CA GLU A 40 43.58 -9.92 0.75
C GLU A 40 44.66 -9.44 -0.22
N THR A 41 45.10 -8.19 -0.06
CA THR A 41 46.07 -7.58 -0.97
C THR A 41 47.50 -8.07 -0.76
N TRP A 42 47.85 -8.50 0.46
CA TRP A 42 49.21 -8.88 0.86
C TRP A 42 50.27 -7.77 0.68
N LEU A 43 49.82 -6.53 0.50
CA LEU A 43 50.68 -5.37 0.31
C LEU A 43 51.24 -4.87 1.65
N CYS A 44 52.44 -4.30 1.60
CA CYS A 44 53.05 -3.54 2.69
C CYS A 44 53.32 -2.10 2.23
N GLU A 45 53.64 -1.23 3.18
CA GLU A 45 53.92 0.19 2.92
C GLU A 45 55.07 0.40 1.92
N ASP A 46 55.98 -0.58 1.77
CA ASP A 46 57.13 -0.50 0.86
C ASP A 46 56.78 -0.62 -0.64
N ILE A 47 55.57 -1.08 -0.99
CA ILE A 47 55.13 -1.22 -2.39
C ILE A 47 54.30 0.01 -2.77
N ASP A 48 54.74 0.81 -3.74
CA ASP A 48 53.98 1.98 -4.18
C ASP A 48 52.71 1.55 -4.96
N SER A 49 51.61 2.26 -4.77
CA SER A 49 50.37 2.04 -5.53
C SER A 49 50.55 2.30 -7.04
N LEU A 50 51.51 3.14 -7.42
CA LEU A 50 51.91 3.39 -8.81
C LEU A 50 52.56 2.18 -9.48
N GLU A 51 53.07 1.21 -8.72
CA GLU A 51 53.58 -0.06 -9.27
C GLU A 51 52.44 -1.00 -9.70
N LEU A 52 51.23 -0.79 -9.17
CA LEU A 52 50.07 -1.67 -9.37
C LEU A 52 49.06 -1.12 -10.39
N PHE A 53 48.86 0.19 -10.43
CA PHE A 53 47.89 0.86 -11.31
C PHE A 53 48.54 2.03 -12.05
N ASP A 54 48.13 2.23 -13.30
CA ASP A 54 48.57 3.38 -14.09
C ASP A 54 47.90 4.70 -13.65
N ASP A 55 48.36 5.80 -14.24
CA ASP A 55 47.92 7.16 -13.94
C ASP A 55 46.42 7.44 -14.19
N ARG A 56 45.62 6.50 -14.70
CA ARG A 56 44.17 6.68 -14.85
C ARG A 56 43.42 6.50 -13.55
N TYR A 57 43.99 5.79 -12.57
CA TYR A 57 43.31 5.46 -11.31
C TYR A 57 43.82 6.27 -10.12
N LEU A 58 42.96 6.41 -9.11
CA LEU A 58 43.30 6.79 -7.74
C LEU A 58 43.13 5.54 -6.88
N VAL A 59 44.18 5.19 -6.15
CA VAL A 59 44.24 3.98 -5.33
C VAL A 59 44.09 4.37 -3.87
N PHE A 60 43.16 3.71 -3.19
CA PHE A 60 42.92 3.84 -1.76
C PHE A 60 43.04 2.46 -1.15
N ARG A 61 43.99 2.26 -0.25
CA ARG A 61 44.25 0.95 0.33
C ARG A 61 44.44 1.03 1.83
N ARG A 62 44.23 -0.11 2.48
CA ARG A 62 44.52 -0.33 3.88
C ARG A 62 45.29 -1.62 4.03
N ASP A 63 46.58 -1.48 4.27
CA ASP A 63 47.53 -2.58 4.40
C ASP A 63 47.51 -3.10 5.85
N ARG A 64 47.82 -4.39 6.05
CA ARG A 64 47.87 -4.98 7.40
C ARG A 64 49.18 -4.58 8.08
N GLY A 65 49.09 -3.86 9.20
CA GLY A 65 50.24 -3.35 9.96
C GLY A 65 51.09 -4.45 10.61
N SER A 66 52.40 -4.22 10.67
CA SER A 66 53.43 -5.11 11.26
C SER A 66 53.44 -5.15 12.79
N SER A 67 52.52 -4.44 13.46
CA SER A 67 52.49 -4.23 14.91
C SER A 67 51.55 -5.17 15.69
N SER A 68 50.84 -6.10 15.04
CA SER A 68 50.12 -7.15 15.75
C SER A 68 51.03 -8.37 16.00
N ASP A 69 51.22 -8.75 17.27
CA ASP A 69 52.09 -9.81 17.84
C ASP A 69 51.82 -11.26 17.37
N SER A 70 51.44 -11.46 16.11
CA SER A 70 51.56 -12.74 15.43
C SER A 70 51.86 -12.48 13.96
N CYS A 71 53.00 -12.97 13.48
CA CYS A 71 53.33 -13.06 12.05
C CYS A 71 52.33 -13.98 11.31
N ARG A 72 51.07 -13.57 11.20
CA ARG A 72 50.04 -14.22 10.39
C ARG A 72 50.06 -13.59 9.01
N ARG A 73 50.76 -14.25 8.10
CA ARG A 73 50.72 -14.04 6.64
C ARG A 73 49.26 -13.91 6.16
N GLY A 74 48.90 -12.77 5.54
CA GLY A 74 47.62 -12.53 4.85
C GLY A 74 46.96 -11.19 5.20
N GLY A 75 45.93 -10.75 4.45
CA GLY A 75 45.10 -9.58 4.75
C GLY A 75 45.33 -8.34 3.87
N GLY A 76 44.62 -7.25 4.19
CA GLY A 76 44.65 -5.96 3.49
C GLY A 76 43.56 -5.82 2.42
N VAL A 77 43.15 -4.58 2.16
CA VAL A 77 42.12 -4.25 1.18
C VAL A 77 42.48 -3.03 0.33
N LEU A 78 41.99 -2.97 -0.91
CA LEU A 78 42.29 -1.89 -1.85
C LEU A 78 41.10 -1.56 -2.76
N ILE A 79 40.88 -0.28 -3.04
CA ILE A 79 39.97 0.23 -4.05
C ILE A 79 40.74 1.14 -5.02
N ALA A 80 40.74 0.82 -6.31
CA ALA A 80 41.22 1.70 -7.37
C ALA A 80 40.04 2.26 -8.17
N VAL A 81 39.96 3.58 -8.34
CA VAL A 81 38.85 4.27 -9.01
C VAL A 81 39.39 5.19 -10.11
N LYS A 82 38.83 5.17 -11.32
CA LYS A 82 39.24 6.11 -12.39
C LYS A 82 39.12 7.56 -11.93
N LYS A 83 40.13 8.40 -12.22
CA LYS A 83 40.21 9.81 -11.82
C LYS A 83 38.97 10.65 -12.17
N CYS A 84 38.25 10.30 -13.25
CA CYS A 84 37.02 10.98 -13.68
C CYS A 84 35.88 10.97 -12.65
N PHE A 85 35.86 10.01 -11.72
CA PHE A 85 34.81 9.86 -10.72
C PHE A 85 35.00 10.71 -9.45
N ASN A 86 36.12 11.42 -9.32
CA ASN A 86 36.45 12.28 -8.17
C ASN A 86 36.12 11.65 -6.79
N PRO A 87 36.70 10.48 -6.47
CA PRO A 87 36.46 9.79 -5.20
C PRO A 87 36.95 10.62 -4.00
N CYS A 88 36.29 10.48 -2.85
CA CYS A 88 36.71 11.05 -1.58
C CYS A 88 36.78 9.95 -0.51
N ILE A 89 37.92 9.81 0.16
CA ILE A 89 38.07 8.86 1.27
C ILE A 89 37.23 9.29 2.48
N LEU A 90 36.66 8.30 3.18
CA LEU A 90 35.89 8.44 4.40
C LEU A 90 36.63 7.70 5.52
N ASP A 91 37.44 8.44 6.27
CA ASP A 91 38.24 7.86 7.35
C ASP A 91 37.51 7.90 8.70
N PHE A 92 37.65 6.82 9.47
CA PHE A 92 37.25 6.76 10.87
C PHE A 92 38.53 6.68 11.74
N PRO A 93 38.93 7.77 12.42
CA PRO A 93 40.19 7.79 13.17
C PRO A 93 40.21 6.74 14.29
N GLY A 94 41.26 5.92 14.33
CA GLY A 94 41.50 4.96 15.42
C GLY A 94 40.80 3.61 15.29
N SER A 95 40.15 3.30 14.16
CA SER A 95 39.66 1.95 13.86
C SER A 95 40.78 1.11 13.26
N ASP A 96 40.91 -0.16 13.67
CA ASP A 96 41.84 -1.16 13.12
C ASP A 96 41.18 -2.05 12.03
N LEU A 97 39.95 -1.72 11.61
CA LEU A 97 39.21 -2.51 10.61
C LEU A 97 39.90 -2.51 9.24
N GLU A 98 40.05 -3.68 8.64
CA GLU A 98 40.49 -3.86 7.25
C GLU A 98 39.36 -3.53 6.26
N ALA A 99 38.97 -2.26 6.23
CA ALA A 99 37.96 -1.72 5.34
C ALA A 99 38.41 -0.37 4.75
N VAL A 100 38.08 -0.14 3.48
CA VAL A 100 38.27 1.16 2.81
C VAL A 100 36.90 1.68 2.37
N TRP A 101 36.62 2.93 2.73
CA TRP A 101 35.33 3.59 2.49
C TRP A 101 35.53 4.81 1.59
N LEU A 102 34.82 4.86 0.46
CA LEU A 102 34.89 5.96 -0.50
C LEU A 102 33.51 6.53 -0.79
N SER A 103 33.44 7.86 -0.93
CA SER A 103 32.33 8.54 -1.58
C SER A 103 32.65 8.81 -3.04
N ILE A 104 31.82 8.30 -3.95
CA ILE A 104 31.90 8.56 -5.39
C ILE A 104 30.73 9.44 -5.83
N LYS A 105 30.99 10.46 -6.66
CA LYS A 105 29.93 11.28 -7.26
C LYS A 105 29.55 10.74 -8.62
N LEU A 106 28.32 10.25 -8.75
CA LEU A 106 27.78 9.72 -10.00
C LEU A 106 27.32 10.84 -10.94
N ASN A 107 26.74 11.91 -10.39
CA ASN A 107 26.34 13.13 -11.12
C ASN A 107 26.27 14.35 -10.18
N HIS A 108 25.74 15.50 -10.65
CA HIS A 108 25.65 16.72 -9.83
C HIS A 108 24.77 16.62 -8.57
N ARG A 109 23.97 15.56 -8.42
CA ARG A 109 23.00 15.39 -7.33
C ARG A 109 23.21 14.12 -6.50
N GLN A 110 23.74 13.04 -7.10
CA GLN A 110 23.84 11.73 -6.46
C GLN A 110 25.26 11.40 -6.00
N LYS A 111 25.35 10.83 -4.79
CA LYS A 111 26.55 10.26 -4.21
C LYS A 111 26.35 8.78 -3.91
N MET A 112 27.35 7.98 -4.25
CA MET A 112 27.41 6.57 -3.90
C MET A 112 28.47 6.35 -2.82
N LEU A 113 28.14 5.54 -1.82
CA LEU A 113 29.11 4.97 -0.89
C LEU A 113 29.65 3.68 -1.49
N VAL A 114 30.97 3.54 -1.58
CA VAL A 114 31.64 2.32 -2.03
C VAL A 114 32.55 1.84 -0.91
N CYS A 115 32.37 0.59 -0.48
CA CYS A 115 33.20 -0.03 0.53
C CYS A 115 33.74 -1.38 0.06
N VAL A 116 35.02 -1.62 0.34
CA VAL A 116 35.58 -2.97 0.36
C VAL A 116 35.98 -3.32 1.79
N ALA A 117 35.61 -4.52 2.25
CA ALA A 117 35.92 -5.00 3.60
C ALA A 117 36.51 -6.41 3.59
N TYR A 118 37.43 -6.67 4.50
CA TYR A 118 37.95 -8.01 4.77
C TYR A 118 37.85 -8.30 6.26
N PHE A 119 37.14 -9.37 6.62
CA PHE A 119 37.03 -9.84 7.99
C PHE A 119 37.87 -11.11 8.15
N PRO A 120 38.92 -11.14 8.97
CA PRO A 120 39.72 -12.34 9.18
C PRO A 120 38.88 -13.54 9.69
N PRO A 121 39.28 -14.80 9.38
CA PRO A 121 38.65 -15.97 9.98
C PRO A 121 38.67 -15.88 11.52
N SER A 122 37.53 -16.15 12.15
CA SER A 122 37.32 -16.01 13.61
C SER A 122 37.17 -14.58 14.15
N SER A 123 36.80 -13.61 13.30
CA SER A 123 36.42 -12.26 13.74
C SER A 123 35.30 -12.30 14.80
N ARG A 124 35.43 -11.48 15.85
CA ARG A 124 34.45 -11.39 16.96
C ARG A 124 33.27 -10.53 16.56
N ALA A 125 32.15 -10.66 17.29
CA ALA A 125 30.96 -9.81 17.08
C ALA A 125 31.29 -8.32 17.22
N ASP A 126 32.21 -7.98 18.13
CA ASP A 126 32.68 -6.61 18.37
C ASP A 126 33.23 -5.95 17.08
N THR A 127 33.92 -6.71 16.22
CA THR A 127 34.46 -6.24 14.94
C THR A 127 33.36 -5.89 13.94
N TYR A 128 32.25 -6.64 13.93
CA TYR A 128 31.09 -6.34 13.09
C TYR A 128 30.34 -5.11 13.59
N VAL A 129 30.20 -4.97 14.91
CA VAL A 129 29.58 -3.80 15.54
C VAL A 129 30.38 -2.54 15.23
N GLU A 130 31.71 -2.57 15.38
CA GLU A 130 32.58 -1.44 15.03
C GLU A 130 32.45 -1.05 13.55
N TYR A 131 32.31 -2.04 12.65
CA TYR A 131 32.06 -1.81 11.23
C TYR A 131 30.71 -1.13 10.96
N PHE A 132 29.65 -1.51 11.68
CA PHE A 132 28.34 -0.87 11.58
C PHE A 132 28.35 0.56 12.14
N ASP A 133 29.04 0.79 13.26
CA ASP A 133 29.21 2.12 13.85
C ASP A 133 29.97 3.06 12.90
N CYS A 134 31.02 2.55 12.23
CA CYS A 134 31.73 3.28 11.18
C CYS A 134 30.78 3.68 10.05
N PHE A 135 30.00 2.73 9.53
CA PHE A 135 29.01 2.99 8.48
C PHE A 135 27.98 4.06 8.89
N GLU A 136 27.45 3.97 10.12
CA GLU A 136 26.47 4.93 10.65
C GLU A 136 27.03 6.35 10.78
N SER A 137 28.33 6.49 10.97
CA SER A 137 29.02 7.78 11.13
C SER A 137 29.12 8.59 9.83
N PHE A 138 29.12 7.93 8.66
CA PHE A 138 29.42 8.59 7.38
C PHE A 138 28.27 9.39 6.76
N GLY A 139 27.09 9.40 7.38
CA GLY A 139 25.93 10.19 6.95
C GLY A 139 25.17 9.55 5.76
N PHE A 140 24.38 10.35 5.04
CA PHE A 140 23.47 9.85 3.99
C PHE A 140 24.12 9.78 2.60
N PHE A 141 23.92 8.66 1.93
CA PHE A 141 24.29 8.41 0.53
C PHE A 141 23.06 8.00 -0.27
N ASP A 142 23.03 8.32 -1.57
CA ASP A 142 21.89 8.03 -2.43
C ASP A 142 21.86 6.57 -2.90
N ASN A 143 23.03 5.94 -2.99
CA ASN A 143 23.21 4.52 -3.22
C ASN A 143 24.38 4.01 -2.35
N ILE A 144 24.30 2.76 -1.91
CA ILE A 144 25.29 2.08 -1.08
C ILE A 144 25.75 0.85 -1.82
N PHE A 145 27.07 0.68 -1.95
CA PHE A 145 27.69 -0.50 -2.52
C PHE A 145 28.79 -0.98 -1.57
N ILE A 146 28.60 -2.14 -0.97
CA ILE A 146 29.53 -2.76 -0.04
C ILE A 146 29.90 -4.12 -0.62
N CYS A 147 31.18 -4.43 -0.73
CA CYS A 147 31.64 -5.74 -1.14
C CYS A 147 32.78 -6.25 -0.27
N GLY A 148 33.01 -7.56 -0.25
CA GLY A 148 34.21 -8.12 0.35
C GLY A 148 34.03 -9.48 0.95
N ASP A 149 35.10 -9.99 1.57
CA ASP A 149 35.07 -11.27 2.26
C ASP A 149 34.76 -11.05 3.74
N PHE A 150 33.56 -11.47 4.14
CA PHE A 150 33.11 -11.41 5.52
C PHE A 150 33.50 -12.68 6.30
N ASN A 151 34.06 -13.70 5.64
CA ASN A 151 34.37 -15.00 6.25
C ASN A 151 33.16 -15.66 6.97
N LEU A 152 31.95 -15.42 6.47
CA LEU A 152 30.71 -16.04 6.94
C LEU A 152 30.23 -17.07 5.92
N SER A 153 29.98 -18.31 6.38
CA SER A 153 29.34 -19.32 5.53
C SER A 153 27.85 -19.02 5.38
N ILE A 154 27.46 -18.27 4.36
CA ILE A 154 26.07 -17.99 4.01
C ILE A 154 25.63 -18.99 2.93
N TYR A 155 24.57 -19.75 3.21
CA TYR A 155 24.07 -20.82 2.33
C TYR A 155 22.83 -20.43 1.52
N ASP A 156 22.12 -19.36 1.92
CA ASP A 156 20.89 -18.81 1.30
C ASP A 156 20.60 -17.40 1.85
N ASP A 157 19.50 -16.76 1.37
CA ASP A 157 18.89 -15.47 1.74
C ASP A 157 18.76 -15.19 3.28
N PHE A 158 19.88 -15.05 4.00
CA PHE A 158 20.00 -14.79 5.45
C PHE A 158 19.05 -15.59 6.38
N GLY A 159 18.45 -16.67 5.88
CA GLY A 159 17.28 -17.32 6.46
C GLY A 159 17.66 -18.44 7.42
N ASN A 160 17.12 -18.36 8.65
CA ASN A 160 17.16 -19.42 9.66
C ASN A 160 18.57 -19.94 10.04
N ASN A 161 19.51 -19.03 10.26
CA ASN A 161 20.88 -19.39 10.63
C ASN A 161 21.12 -19.31 12.16
N LYS A 162 21.77 -20.32 12.74
CA LYS A 162 22.07 -20.38 14.20
C LYS A 162 23.30 -19.54 14.61
N ASN A 163 24.03 -18.99 13.66
CA ASN A 163 25.25 -18.23 13.92
C ASN A 163 24.91 -16.77 14.31
N PRO A 164 25.29 -16.29 15.52
CA PRO A 164 24.99 -14.94 15.97
C PRO A 164 25.56 -13.84 15.06
N LEU A 165 26.72 -14.05 14.42
CA LEU A 165 27.33 -13.08 13.50
C LEU A 165 26.50 -12.88 12.23
N VAL A 166 25.89 -13.97 11.72
CA VAL A 166 24.98 -13.90 10.56
C VAL A 166 23.70 -13.14 10.91
N ASN A 167 23.22 -13.26 12.14
CA ASN A 167 22.05 -12.50 12.61
C ASN A 167 22.35 -11.01 12.72
N GLU A 168 23.53 -10.63 13.23
CA GLU A 168 23.94 -9.23 13.29
C GLU A 168 24.10 -8.61 11.89
N LEU A 169 24.76 -9.32 10.97
CA LEU A 169 24.85 -8.87 9.57
C LEU A 169 23.47 -8.80 8.89
N SER A 170 22.60 -9.78 9.14
CA SER A 170 21.22 -9.77 8.64
C SER A 170 20.41 -8.60 9.17
N ASN A 171 20.56 -8.25 10.46
CA ASN A 171 19.92 -7.07 11.04
C ASN A 171 20.38 -5.79 10.37
N PHE A 172 21.70 -5.64 10.13
CA PHE A 172 22.28 -4.50 9.41
C PHE A 172 21.76 -4.39 7.97
N VAL A 173 21.83 -5.49 7.21
CA VAL A 173 21.34 -5.56 5.81
C VAL A 173 19.86 -5.17 5.73
N ASN A 174 19.04 -5.71 6.63
CA ASN A 174 17.61 -5.38 6.70
C ASN A 174 17.33 -3.94 7.15
N LEU A 175 18.14 -3.39 8.07
CA LEU A 175 17.98 -2.03 8.58
C LEU A 175 18.22 -0.97 7.50
N TYR A 176 19.18 -1.21 6.62
CA TYR A 176 19.56 -0.30 5.52
C TYR A 176 18.99 -0.67 4.16
N ASN A 177 18.10 -1.67 4.11
CA ASN A 177 17.48 -2.15 2.87
C ASN A 177 18.53 -2.52 1.80
N LEU A 178 19.61 -3.16 2.24
CA LEU A 178 20.61 -3.76 1.36
C LEU A 178 20.12 -5.15 0.95
N ALA A 179 20.49 -5.59 -0.24
CA ALA A 179 20.31 -6.97 -0.70
C ALA A 179 21.67 -7.55 -1.12
N GLN A 180 21.80 -8.87 -1.01
CA GLN A 180 22.99 -9.59 -1.48
C GLN A 180 22.81 -9.93 -2.96
N PHE A 181 23.85 -9.72 -3.79
CA PHE A 181 23.78 -9.93 -5.25
C PHE A 181 24.88 -10.85 -5.84
N ASN A 182 25.73 -11.47 -5.02
CA ASN A 182 26.70 -12.43 -5.55
C ASN A 182 26.02 -13.80 -5.75
N ASN A 183 25.84 -14.19 -7.02
CA ASN A 183 25.28 -15.48 -7.42
C ASN A 183 26.34 -16.49 -7.88
N THR A 184 27.63 -16.17 -7.75
CA THR A 184 28.73 -17.03 -8.20
C THR A 184 29.20 -17.92 -7.04
N PHE A 185 28.97 -19.23 -7.17
CA PHE A 185 29.46 -20.21 -6.22
C PHE A 185 30.97 -20.44 -6.36
N ASN A 186 31.66 -20.64 -5.25
CA ASN A 186 33.03 -21.15 -5.27
C ASN A 186 33.09 -22.68 -5.44
N CYS A 187 34.30 -23.25 -5.46
CA CYS A 187 34.52 -24.70 -5.62
C CYS A 187 33.84 -25.59 -4.54
N ASN A 188 33.38 -25.00 -3.45
CA ASN A 188 32.70 -25.68 -2.33
C ASN A 188 31.19 -25.38 -2.29
N ASN A 189 30.60 -24.79 -3.35
CA ASN A 189 29.21 -24.33 -3.40
C ASN A 189 28.84 -23.34 -2.28
N LYS A 190 29.72 -22.39 -1.95
CA LYS A 190 29.47 -21.33 -0.95
C LYS A 190 29.66 -19.93 -1.52
N PHE A 191 28.94 -18.97 -0.93
CA PHE A 191 29.16 -17.53 -1.11
C PHE A 191 30.04 -17.02 0.04
N LEU A 192 31.33 -16.80 -0.23
CA LEU A 192 32.24 -16.19 0.75
C LEU A 192 32.31 -14.68 0.57
N ASP A 193 32.43 -14.24 -0.68
CA ASP A 193 32.45 -12.82 -1.02
C ASP A 193 31.01 -12.29 -1.15
N LEU A 194 30.65 -11.32 -0.31
CA LEU A 194 29.33 -10.70 -0.30
C LEU A 194 29.35 -9.43 -1.13
N ILE A 195 28.26 -9.17 -1.85
CA ILE A 195 27.99 -7.90 -2.53
C ILE A 195 26.66 -7.40 -1.98
N LEU A 196 26.70 -6.38 -1.12
CA LEU A 196 25.55 -5.80 -0.44
C LEU A 196 25.27 -4.41 -1.00
N THR A 197 24.08 -4.19 -1.56
CA THR A 197 23.70 -2.89 -2.12
C THR A 197 22.20 -2.61 -2.02
N ASP A 198 21.81 -1.33 -1.98
CA ASP A 198 20.41 -0.87 -2.06
C ASP A 198 19.95 -0.61 -3.50
N ILE A 199 20.80 -0.87 -4.49
CA ILE A 199 20.51 -0.73 -5.91
C ILE A 199 19.56 -1.84 -6.35
N ASP A 200 18.53 -1.46 -7.12
CA ASP A 200 17.51 -2.38 -7.64
C ASP A 200 18.13 -3.48 -8.54
N PHE A 201 17.62 -4.70 -8.45
CA PHE A 201 18.09 -5.86 -9.23
C PHE A 201 18.07 -5.62 -10.74
N SER A 202 17.17 -4.76 -11.22
CA SER A 202 17.07 -4.38 -12.63
C SER A 202 18.22 -3.47 -13.10
N HIS A 203 19.01 -2.92 -12.17
CA HIS A 203 20.09 -1.97 -12.43
C HIS A 203 21.47 -2.50 -12.04
N ILE A 204 21.57 -3.70 -11.45
CA ILE A 204 22.83 -4.36 -11.10
C ILE A 204 22.90 -5.75 -11.73
N SER A 205 24.05 -6.07 -12.32
CA SER A 205 24.37 -7.41 -12.81
C SER A 205 25.73 -7.82 -12.26
N VAL A 206 25.82 -9.04 -11.73
CA VAL A 206 27.03 -9.64 -11.16
C VAL A 206 27.26 -10.99 -11.84
N TRP A 207 28.46 -11.22 -12.36
CA TRP A 207 28.84 -12.49 -12.98
C TRP A 207 30.31 -12.81 -12.71
N HIS A 208 30.68 -14.07 -12.93
CA HIS A 208 32.08 -14.51 -12.90
C HIS A 208 32.89 -13.74 -13.96
N SER A 209 34.06 -13.23 -13.60
CA SER A 209 34.87 -12.43 -14.51
C SER A 209 35.64 -13.31 -15.48
N ASP A 210 35.32 -13.22 -16.77
CA ASP A 210 36.09 -13.89 -17.84
C ASP A 210 37.54 -13.36 -17.97
N LYS A 211 37.84 -12.25 -17.29
CA LYS A 211 39.15 -11.58 -17.25
C LYS A 211 39.52 -11.21 -15.81
N PRO A 212 40.03 -12.15 -15.02
CA PRO A 212 40.51 -11.85 -13.68
C PRO A 212 41.86 -11.12 -13.73
N LEU A 213 42.10 -10.18 -12.82
CA LEU A 213 43.38 -9.43 -12.75
C LEU A 213 44.58 -10.31 -12.38
N VAL A 214 44.32 -11.40 -11.67
CA VAL A 214 45.31 -12.42 -11.30
C VAL A 214 44.73 -13.82 -11.48
N PRO A 215 45.55 -14.87 -11.51
CA PRO A 215 45.06 -16.24 -11.49
C PRO A 215 44.10 -16.48 -10.32
N GLU A 216 42.91 -17.02 -10.61
CA GLU A 216 41.84 -17.15 -9.62
C GLU A 216 42.17 -18.14 -8.51
N ASP A 217 41.74 -17.78 -7.28
CA ASP A 217 41.66 -18.72 -6.18
C ASP A 217 40.40 -19.59 -6.33
N LYS A 218 40.54 -20.90 -6.14
CA LYS A 218 39.43 -21.86 -6.24
C LYS A 218 38.28 -21.53 -5.26
N HIS A 219 38.59 -20.87 -4.14
CA HIS A 219 37.62 -20.48 -3.12
C HIS A 219 37.02 -19.09 -3.35
N HIS A 220 37.64 -18.24 -4.18
CA HIS A 220 37.27 -16.84 -4.38
C HIS A 220 37.34 -16.45 -5.86
N PRO A 221 36.28 -16.74 -6.64
CA PRO A 221 36.20 -16.34 -8.05
C PRO A 221 36.22 -14.82 -8.21
N ALA A 222 36.83 -14.31 -9.28
CA ALA A 222 36.75 -12.89 -9.60
C ALA A 222 35.33 -12.54 -10.10
N LEU A 223 34.81 -11.38 -9.71
CA LEU A 223 33.44 -10.96 -10.04
C LEU A 223 33.46 -9.67 -10.87
N SER A 224 32.82 -9.71 -12.03
CA SER A 224 32.51 -8.53 -12.83
C SER A 224 31.11 -8.01 -12.48
N ILE A 225 30.99 -6.70 -12.29
CA ILE A 225 29.78 -6.04 -11.83
C ILE A 225 29.48 -4.84 -12.73
N SER A 226 28.29 -4.82 -13.33
CA SER A 226 27.78 -3.65 -14.05
C SER A 226 26.62 -3.02 -13.29
N ILE A 227 26.70 -1.71 -13.10
CA ILE A 227 25.68 -0.90 -12.46
C ILE A 227 25.22 0.16 -13.46
N CYS A 228 23.95 0.11 -13.84
CA CYS A 228 23.35 1.04 -14.79
C CYS A 228 22.65 2.19 -14.06
N PHE A 229 23.15 3.41 -14.24
CA PHE A 229 22.47 4.61 -13.76
C PHE A 229 21.71 5.26 -14.92
N VAL A 230 20.38 5.39 -14.79
CA VAL A 230 19.56 6.09 -15.79
C VAL A 230 19.96 7.57 -15.79
N ALA A 231 20.45 8.07 -16.94
CA ALA A 231 20.73 9.49 -17.10
C ALA A 231 19.44 10.31 -16.91
N ASP A 232 19.52 11.45 -16.22
CA ASP A 232 18.43 12.42 -16.16
C ASP A 232 18.01 12.76 -17.60
N HIS A 233 16.82 12.33 -18.01
CA HIS A 233 16.31 12.60 -19.35
C HIS A 233 16.29 14.11 -19.62
N PRO A 234 16.76 14.57 -20.79
CA PRO A 234 16.63 15.96 -21.18
C PRO A 234 15.15 16.29 -21.39
N ASN A 235 14.63 17.19 -20.55
CA ASN A 235 13.38 17.94 -20.68
C ASN A 235 12.15 17.15 -21.19
N ARG A 236 11.36 16.63 -20.23
CA ARG A 236 9.92 16.43 -20.44
C ARG A 236 9.32 17.74 -20.96
N LYS A 237 8.90 17.77 -22.23
CA LYS A 237 8.09 18.87 -22.75
C LYS A 237 6.75 18.80 -22.02
N ASN A 238 6.58 19.66 -21.02
CA ASN A 238 5.31 19.82 -20.33
C ASN A 238 4.27 20.30 -21.36
N VAL A 239 3.20 19.53 -21.51
CA VAL A 239 1.98 20.06 -22.11
C VAL A 239 1.45 21.14 -21.15
N ASN A 240 1.42 22.39 -21.62
CA ASN A 240 0.92 23.52 -20.85
C ASN A 240 -0.61 23.43 -20.76
N ILE A 241 -1.12 22.75 -19.74
CA ILE A 241 -2.56 22.78 -19.42
C ILE A 241 -2.79 23.93 -18.45
N SER A 242 -3.41 25.01 -18.90
CA SER A 242 -3.92 26.08 -18.02
C SER A 242 -5.13 25.56 -17.23
N ARG A 243 -5.13 25.73 -15.91
CA ARG A 243 -6.26 25.39 -15.04
C ARG A 243 -6.60 26.53 -14.10
N TYR A 244 -7.88 26.68 -13.77
CA TYR A 244 -8.33 27.61 -12.73
C TYR A 244 -7.67 27.30 -11.37
N ASP A 245 -7.04 28.29 -10.76
CA ASP A 245 -6.47 28.18 -9.41
C ASP A 245 -7.47 28.73 -8.38
N PHE A 246 -8.45 27.89 -8.03
CA PHE A 246 -9.47 28.23 -7.03
C PHE A 246 -8.89 28.57 -5.65
N LYS A 247 -7.60 28.35 -5.36
CA LYS A 247 -6.97 28.83 -4.11
C LYS A 247 -6.71 30.32 -4.10
N ARG A 248 -6.68 30.96 -5.28
CA ARG A 248 -6.43 32.38 -5.48
C ARG A 248 -7.65 33.08 -6.08
N ALA A 249 -8.82 32.44 -6.01
CA ALA A 249 -10.07 33.02 -6.46
C ALA A 249 -10.42 34.26 -5.63
N ASP A 250 -11.00 35.26 -6.28
CA ASP A 250 -11.69 36.35 -5.61
C ASP A 250 -13.06 35.85 -5.14
N PHE A 251 -13.06 35.27 -3.94
CA PHE A 251 -14.24 34.67 -3.32
C PHE A 251 -15.37 35.67 -3.05
N LEU A 252 -15.04 36.94 -2.81
CA LEU A 252 -16.02 37.97 -2.51
C LEU A 252 -16.76 38.37 -3.80
N THR A 253 -16.01 38.67 -4.87
CA THR A 253 -16.60 38.98 -6.18
C THR A 253 -17.38 37.78 -6.72
N MET A 254 -16.87 36.56 -6.54
CA MET A 254 -17.59 35.34 -6.91
C MET A 254 -18.92 35.19 -6.16
N TRP A 255 -18.97 35.54 -4.86
CA TRP A 255 -20.21 35.53 -4.09
C TRP A 255 -21.24 36.50 -4.68
N TYR A 256 -20.84 37.74 -4.97
CA TYR A 256 -21.73 38.75 -5.56
C TYR A 256 -22.27 38.29 -6.92
N LEU A 257 -21.41 37.83 -7.82
CA LEU A 257 -21.83 37.38 -9.15
C LEU A 257 -22.75 36.15 -9.10
N LEU A 258 -22.47 35.18 -8.24
CA LEU A 258 -23.36 34.01 -8.06
C LEU A 258 -24.70 34.39 -7.46
N ARG A 259 -24.73 35.38 -6.56
CA ARG A 259 -25.97 35.91 -5.97
C ARG A 259 -26.84 36.66 -6.97
N GLU A 260 -26.22 37.42 -7.88
CA GLU A 260 -26.94 38.16 -8.94
C GLU A 260 -27.42 37.24 -10.07
N THR A 261 -26.87 36.04 -10.18
CA THR A 261 -27.27 35.08 -11.21
C THR A 261 -28.68 34.56 -10.94
N ASN A 262 -29.64 34.92 -11.79
CA ASN A 262 -30.99 34.40 -11.74
C ASN A 262 -31.05 33.04 -12.45
N TRP A 263 -31.27 31.95 -11.72
CA TRP A 263 -31.33 30.58 -12.28
C TRP A 263 -32.68 30.18 -12.86
N SER A 264 -33.71 31.03 -12.79
CA SER A 264 -35.06 30.71 -13.28
C SER A 264 -35.12 30.44 -14.79
N PHE A 265 -34.16 30.92 -15.58
CA PHE A 265 -34.09 30.61 -17.01
C PHE A 265 -33.96 29.11 -17.28
N LEU A 266 -33.49 28.30 -16.32
CA LEU A 266 -33.39 26.85 -16.46
C LEU A 266 -34.75 26.16 -16.65
N PHE A 267 -35.86 26.78 -16.23
CA PHE A 267 -37.21 26.23 -16.49
C PHE A 267 -37.65 26.35 -17.95
N ASN A 268 -36.97 27.17 -18.74
CA ASN A 268 -37.34 27.39 -20.14
C ASN A 268 -36.83 26.27 -21.07
N PHE A 269 -36.00 25.36 -20.55
CA PHE A 269 -35.48 24.23 -21.32
C PHE A 269 -36.32 22.98 -21.10
N ASN A 270 -36.63 22.30 -22.21
CA ASN A 270 -37.19 20.95 -22.20
C ASN A 270 -36.09 19.88 -22.33
N ASP A 271 -34.99 20.22 -23.00
CA ASP A 271 -33.82 19.36 -23.14
C ASP A 271 -32.85 19.57 -21.96
N ILE A 272 -32.46 18.46 -21.32
CA ILE A 272 -31.60 18.51 -20.14
C ILE A 272 -30.16 18.90 -20.50
N ASP A 273 -29.63 18.45 -21.64
CA ASP A 273 -28.25 18.74 -22.03
C ASP A 273 -28.08 20.22 -22.42
N GLU A 274 -29.08 20.83 -23.07
CA GLU A 274 -29.13 22.28 -23.32
C GLU A 274 -29.19 23.10 -22.01
N ALA A 275 -30.04 22.68 -21.06
CA ALA A 275 -30.15 23.34 -19.76
C ALA A 275 -28.81 23.33 -19.00
N VAL A 276 -28.13 22.19 -19.05
CA VAL A 276 -26.85 21.97 -18.36
C VAL A 276 -25.72 22.71 -19.03
N PHE A 277 -25.71 22.75 -20.36
CA PHE A 277 -24.76 23.55 -21.12
C PHE A 277 -24.88 25.04 -20.75
N SER A 278 -26.09 25.57 -20.72
CA SER A 278 -26.38 26.94 -20.28
C SER A 278 -25.97 27.17 -18.82
N PHE A 279 -26.24 26.23 -17.92
CA PHE A 279 -25.80 26.27 -16.52
C PHE A 279 -24.27 26.38 -16.40
N TYR A 280 -23.51 25.53 -17.11
CA TYR A 280 -22.05 25.58 -17.08
C TYR A 280 -21.49 26.85 -17.75
N ASN A 281 -22.14 27.38 -18.79
CA ASN A 281 -21.72 28.65 -19.40
C ASN A 281 -21.80 29.81 -18.41
N CYS A 282 -22.90 29.93 -17.67
CA CYS A 282 -23.04 30.94 -16.61
C CYS A 282 -21.94 30.78 -15.55
N LEU A 283 -21.69 29.55 -15.09
CA LEU A 283 -20.62 29.30 -14.11
C LEU A 283 -19.23 29.62 -14.64
N ASN A 284 -18.94 29.24 -15.88
CA ASN A 284 -17.64 29.48 -16.51
C ASN A 284 -17.41 30.98 -16.73
N ASP A 285 -18.45 31.77 -17.05
CA ASP A 285 -18.35 33.23 -17.10
C ASP A 285 -17.96 33.79 -15.71
N VAL A 286 -18.66 33.38 -14.65
CA VAL A 286 -18.30 33.77 -13.27
C VAL A 286 -16.86 33.39 -12.93
N PHE A 287 -16.45 32.16 -13.21
CA PHE A 287 -15.09 31.69 -12.91
C PHE A 287 -14.02 32.39 -13.76
N SER A 288 -14.31 32.73 -15.02
CA SER A 288 -13.39 33.47 -15.88
C SER A 288 -13.06 34.86 -15.32
N ARG A 289 -14.02 35.50 -14.62
CA ARG A 289 -13.88 36.84 -14.04
C ARG A 289 -13.28 36.83 -12.64
N THR A 290 -13.39 35.71 -11.92
CA THR A 290 -13.09 35.64 -10.49
C THR A 290 -11.94 34.69 -10.14
N VAL A 291 -11.60 33.75 -11.02
CA VAL A 291 -10.59 32.73 -10.75
C VAL A 291 -9.43 32.85 -11.73
N PRO A 292 -8.21 33.12 -11.25
CA PRO A 292 -7.05 33.24 -12.14
C PRO A 292 -6.68 31.88 -12.74
N LEU A 293 -6.30 31.89 -14.02
CA LEU A 293 -5.69 30.73 -14.67
C LEU A 293 -4.24 30.58 -14.20
N ARG A 294 -3.89 29.37 -13.79
CA ARG A 294 -2.52 29.01 -13.43
C ARG A 294 -1.92 28.10 -14.47
N GLN A 295 -0.72 28.48 -14.90
CA GLN A 295 0.17 27.60 -15.65
C GLN A 295 0.96 26.74 -14.67
N THR A 296 1.02 25.43 -14.94
CA THR A 296 1.81 24.47 -14.17
C THR A 296 3.30 24.64 -14.48
N ALA A 297 3.95 25.63 -13.85
CA ALA A 297 5.40 25.73 -13.88
C ALA A 297 6.03 24.65 -12.99
N THR A 298 7.02 23.93 -13.51
CA THR A 298 7.85 23.02 -12.72
C THR A 298 8.59 23.81 -11.64
N ARG A 299 8.45 23.39 -10.37
CA ARG A 299 9.12 24.06 -9.26
C ARG A 299 10.62 23.78 -9.35
N ARG A 300 11.41 24.81 -9.67
CA ARG A 300 12.88 24.73 -9.73
C ARG A 300 13.53 24.44 -8.37
N PHE A 301 12.86 24.78 -7.26
CA PHE A 301 13.35 24.60 -5.90
C PHE A 301 12.30 23.88 -5.05
N PRO A 302 12.70 23.11 -4.02
CA PRO A 302 11.78 22.51 -3.06
C PRO A 302 10.81 23.56 -2.50
N PHE A 303 9.55 23.15 -2.28
CA PHE A 303 8.49 24.07 -1.91
C PHE A 303 8.69 24.71 -0.53
N TRP A 304 9.44 24.04 0.35
CA TRP A 304 9.78 24.49 1.69
C TRP A 304 10.95 25.47 1.73
N TYR A 305 11.63 25.74 0.59
CA TYR A 305 12.64 26.80 0.55
C TYR A 305 11.98 28.17 0.66
N THR A 306 12.44 28.99 1.59
CA THR A 306 12.04 30.39 1.72
C THR A 306 12.54 31.23 0.56
N ILE A 307 11.96 32.43 0.40
CA ILE A 307 12.40 33.39 -0.62
C ILE A 307 13.89 33.74 -0.40
N GLU A 308 14.31 33.86 0.85
CA GLU A 308 15.67 34.16 1.26
C GLU A 308 16.66 33.07 0.81
N THR A 309 16.38 31.80 1.12
CA THR A 309 17.20 30.66 0.67
C THR A 309 17.33 30.61 -0.85
N ARG A 310 16.23 30.88 -1.58
CA ARG A 310 16.25 30.95 -3.06
C ARG A 310 17.12 32.10 -3.56
N ARG A 311 17.09 33.28 -2.91
CA ARG A 311 17.95 34.43 -3.26
C ARG A 311 19.41 34.10 -3.00
N MET A 312 19.74 33.49 -1.86
CA MET A 312 21.11 33.07 -1.54
C MET A 312 21.66 32.02 -2.52
N LEU A 313 20.84 31.06 -2.94
CA LEU A 313 21.23 30.07 -3.96
C LEU A 313 21.56 30.72 -5.32
N LYS A 314 20.75 31.71 -5.74
CA LYS A 314 21.01 32.48 -6.96
C LYS A 314 22.29 33.31 -6.83
N ARG A 315 22.51 33.98 -5.69
CA ARG A 315 23.74 34.75 -5.40
C ARG A 315 24.97 33.84 -5.40
N LYS A 316 24.92 32.70 -4.70
CA LYS A 316 25.99 31.69 -4.68
C LYS A 316 26.35 31.21 -6.09
N ALA A 317 25.36 30.97 -6.94
CA ALA A 317 25.61 30.57 -8.34
C ALA A 317 26.26 31.70 -9.16
N LYS A 318 25.87 32.95 -8.95
CA LYS A 318 26.49 34.13 -9.59
C LYS A 318 27.95 34.29 -9.15
N VAL A 319 28.20 34.29 -7.83
CA VAL A 319 29.54 34.43 -7.24
C VAL A 319 30.45 33.26 -7.65
N ARG A 320 29.93 32.03 -7.74
CA ARG A 320 30.68 30.88 -8.27
C ARG A 320 31.18 31.13 -9.70
N ARG A 321 30.35 31.69 -10.58
CA ARG A 321 30.76 31.99 -11.97
C ARG A 321 31.82 33.09 -12.02
N LEU A 322 31.75 34.07 -11.12
CA LEU A 322 32.75 35.14 -11.01
C LEU A 322 34.08 34.58 -10.48
N ALA A 323 34.04 33.75 -9.43
CA ALA A 323 35.21 33.09 -8.85
C ALA A 323 35.89 32.08 -9.81
N LEU A 324 35.16 31.55 -10.80
CA LEU A 324 35.73 30.69 -11.86
C LEU A 324 36.31 31.48 -13.03
N LYS A 325 35.94 32.76 -13.20
CA LYS A 325 36.40 33.63 -14.31
C LYS A 325 37.56 34.54 -13.91
N CYS A 326 37.63 34.94 -12.64
CA CYS A 326 38.66 35.82 -12.11
C CYS A 326 39.32 35.17 -10.90
N VAL A 327 40.66 35.19 -10.84
CA VAL A 327 41.45 34.83 -9.64
C VAL A 327 41.36 35.98 -8.63
N ASN A 328 40.13 36.35 -8.23
CA ASN A 328 39.89 37.35 -7.19
C ASN A 328 39.68 36.60 -5.85
N PRO A 329 40.60 36.76 -4.86
CA PRO A 329 40.50 36.13 -3.55
C PRO A 329 39.17 36.42 -2.82
N ASP A 330 38.64 37.63 -2.96
CA ASP A 330 37.40 38.06 -2.29
C ASP A 330 36.18 37.30 -2.81
N SER A 331 36.14 37.01 -4.11
CA SER A 331 35.07 36.24 -4.73
C SER A 331 35.08 34.76 -4.28
N VAL A 332 36.27 34.22 -3.98
CA VAL A 332 36.43 32.85 -3.44
C VAL A 332 36.00 32.81 -1.97
N ILE A 333 36.36 33.81 -1.17
CA ILE A 333 35.94 33.94 0.24
C ILE A 333 34.42 34.14 0.32
N GLU A 334 33.84 35.05 -0.47
CA GLU A 334 32.39 35.26 -0.52
C GLU A 334 31.66 33.97 -0.93
N PHE A 335 32.18 33.21 -1.90
CA PHE A 335 31.60 31.92 -2.29
C PHE A 335 31.63 30.90 -1.15
N ARG A 336 32.72 30.80 -0.38
CA ARG A 336 32.83 29.90 0.78
C ARG A 336 31.83 30.28 1.88
N THR A 337 31.74 31.57 2.21
CA THR A 337 30.77 32.09 3.18
C THR A 337 29.33 31.82 2.75
N LEU A 338 28.99 32.11 1.49
CA LEU A 338 27.67 31.82 0.91
C LEU A 338 27.36 30.33 0.84
N ARG A 339 28.36 29.46 0.66
CA ARG A 339 28.17 28.00 0.69
C ARG A 339 27.73 27.53 2.07
N SER A 340 28.40 27.99 3.13
CA SER A 340 28.06 27.65 4.52
C SER A 340 26.71 28.25 4.93
N ALA A 341 26.46 29.52 4.61
CA ALA A 341 25.18 30.19 4.90
C ALA A 341 23.99 29.51 4.18
N VAL A 342 24.16 29.12 2.91
CA VAL A 342 23.13 28.37 2.17
C VAL A 342 22.88 26.99 2.80
N LYS A 343 23.93 26.27 3.22
CA LYS A 343 23.78 24.97 3.90
C LYS A 343 22.97 25.12 5.19
N TYR A 344 23.31 26.11 6.01
CA TYR A 344 22.59 26.43 7.25
C TYR A 344 21.13 26.82 6.97
N SER A 345 20.88 27.71 6.02
CA SER A 345 19.54 28.18 5.69
C SER A 345 18.64 27.07 5.14
N ILE A 346 19.18 26.16 4.32
CA ILE A 346 18.44 24.98 3.86
C ILE A 346 18.05 24.10 5.05
N GLN A 347 18.98 23.83 5.98
CA GLN A 347 18.67 23.04 7.17
C GLN A 347 17.62 23.74 8.05
N LYS A 348 17.73 25.06 8.24
CA LYS A 348 16.77 25.86 9.01
C LYS A 348 15.38 25.83 8.36
N ASP A 349 15.28 26.06 7.06
CA ASP A 349 14.02 25.99 6.30
C ASP A 349 13.38 24.61 6.42
N TYR A 350 14.18 23.56 6.32
CA TYR A 350 13.72 22.18 6.43
C TYR A 350 13.22 21.83 7.83
N ASN A 351 13.98 22.15 8.88
CA ASN A 351 13.55 21.96 10.28
C ASN A 351 12.27 22.74 10.58
N THR A 352 12.14 23.97 10.05
CA THR A 352 10.92 24.77 10.17
C THR A 352 9.74 24.09 9.48
N TYR A 353 9.96 23.56 8.28
CA TYR A 353 8.96 22.80 7.53
C TYR A 353 8.50 21.55 8.28
N LEU A 354 9.43 20.79 8.88
CA LEU A 354 9.11 19.61 9.69
C LEU A 354 8.27 19.98 10.92
N ARG A 355 8.70 20.96 11.71
CA ARG A 355 7.95 21.45 12.88
C ARG A 355 6.54 21.91 12.50
N LEU A 356 6.39 22.64 11.40
CA LEU A 356 5.07 23.04 10.90
C LEU A 356 4.25 21.85 10.42
N THR A 357 4.87 20.80 9.88
CA THR A 357 4.18 19.58 9.45
C THR A 357 3.66 18.80 10.66
N GLU A 358 4.43 18.74 11.74
CA GLU A 358 4.03 18.11 13.01
C GLU A 358 2.95 18.91 13.76
N ASN A 359 3.15 20.22 13.93
CA ASN A 359 2.24 21.08 14.70
C ASN A 359 0.90 21.29 14.01
N ASN A 360 0.87 21.27 12.68
CA ASN A 360 -0.38 21.37 11.92
C ASN A 360 -1.13 20.03 11.80
N LEU A 361 -0.80 19.02 12.60
CA LEU A 361 -1.53 17.74 12.56
C LEU A 361 -3.02 17.94 12.88
N ILE A 362 -3.34 18.74 13.90
CA ILE A 362 -4.73 18.97 14.32
C ILE A 362 -5.47 19.82 13.27
N SER A 363 -4.83 20.88 12.77
CA SER A 363 -5.45 21.84 11.83
C SER A 363 -5.46 21.35 10.38
N ASN A 364 -4.47 20.56 9.96
CA ASN A 364 -4.32 20.07 8.59
C ASN A 364 -3.56 18.72 8.51
N PRO A 365 -4.21 17.61 8.90
CA PRO A 365 -3.61 16.27 8.84
C PRO A 365 -3.08 15.89 7.45
N LYS A 366 -3.65 16.45 6.37
CA LYS A 366 -3.27 16.12 4.98
C LYS A 366 -1.80 16.42 4.69
N LYS A 367 -1.20 17.43 5.33
CA LYS A 367 0.23 17.74 5.16
C LYS A 367 1.12 16.64 5.74
N LEU A 368 0.78 16.15 6.94
CA LEU A 368 1.49 15.04 7.58
C LEU A 368 1.38 13.76 6.74
N TRP A 369 0.16 13.43 6.28
CA TRP A 369 -0.06 12.27 5.42
C TRP A 369 0.67 12.41 4.08
N SER A 370 0.69 13.60 3.48
CA SER A 370 1.46 13.83 2.26
C SER A 370 2.95 13.63 2.50
N TYR A 371 3.53 14.18 3.58
CA TYR A 371 4.93 13.94 3.92
C TYR A 371 5.22 12.44 4.09
N PHE A 372 4.38 11.74 4.87
CA PHE A 372 4.60 10.32 5.16
C PHE A 372 4.38 9.42 3.94
N ASN A 373 3.42 9.74 3.08
CA ASN A 373 3.10 8.96 1.87
C ASN A 373 3.95 9.35 0.66
N ASN A 374 4.63 10.50 0.67
CA ASN A 374 5.56 10.95 -0.40
C ASN A 374 6.87 10.12 -0.43
N THR A 375 6.80 8.81 -0.23
CA THR A 375 7.81 7.90 -0.77
C THR A 375 7.38 7.52 -2.15
N LYS A 376 8.24 7.80 -3.14
CA LYS A 376 8.24 7.22 -4.49
C LYS A 376 6.93 6.47 -4.78
N HIS A 377 5.86 7.20 -5.09
CA HIS A 377 4.93 6.63 -6.05
C HIS A 377 5.79 6.52 -7.30
N ASN A 378 6.42 5.36 -7.48
CA ASN A 378 6.93 4.95 -8.77
C ASN A 378 5.66 4.80 -9.62
N SER A 379 5.12 5.94 -10.08
CA SER A 379 4.53 5.95 -11.41
C SER A 379 5.61 5.31 -12.26
N PRO A 380 5.36 4.14 -12.84
CA PRO A 380 6.41 3.44 -13.55
C PRO A 380 6.93 4.39 -14.64
N ASN A 381 8.25 4.58 -14.69
CA ASN A 381 8.86 5.38 -15.76
C ASN A 381 8.66 4.69 -17.12
N SER A 382 8.40 3.37 -17.10
CA SER A 382 8.12 2.53 -18.24
C SER A 382 7.01 1.52 -17.91
N LEU A 383 6.05 1.34 -18.82
CA LEU A 383 4.91 0.44 -18.63
C LEU A 383 4.86 -0.59 -19.76
N TYR A 384 4.63 -1.86 -19.42
CA TYR A 384 4.44 -2.95 -20.36
C TYR A 384 2.96 -3.24 -20.59
N TYR A 385 2.60 -3.38 -21.87
CA TYR A 385 1.31 -3.93 -22.32
C TYR A 385 1.52 -4.76 -23.57
N ASN A 386 1.02 -6.00 -23.60
CA ASN A 386 1.18 -6.94 -24.71
C ASN A 386 2.65 -7.10 -25.17
N ASN A 387 3.59 -7.22 -24.23
CA ASN A 387 5.04 -7.33 -24.46
C ASN A 387 5.70 -6.09 -25.10
N VAL A 388 5.01 -4.94 -25.15
CA VAL A 388 5.55 -3.66 -25.62
C VAL A 388 5.80 -2.74 -24.43
N CYS A 389 6.98 -2.11 -24.38
CA CYS A 389 7.37 -1.13 -23.35
C CYS A 389 7.06 0.30 -23.80
N TYR A 390 6.41 1.08 -22.95
CA TYR A 390 6.07 2.49 -23.17
C TYR A 390 6.74 3.37 -22.13
N GLU A 391 7.48 4.40 -22.53
CA GLU A 391 8.26 5.27 -21.62
C GLU A 391 7.71 6.71 -21.54
N ASN A 392 6.87 7.12 -22.50
CA ASN A 392 6.26 8.45 -22.52
C ASN A 392 4.91 8.46 -21.78
N ASP A 393 4.68 9.44 -20.91
CA ASP A 393 3.45 9.60 -20.12
C ASP A 393 2.16 9.54 -21.00
N GLY A 394 2.19 10.06 -22.23
CA GLY A 394 1.07 10.02 -23.18
C GLY A 394 0.81 8.63 -23.76
N ASP A 395 1.86 7.91 -24.16
CA ASP A 395 1.74 6.56 -24.69
C ASP A 395 1.36 5.57 -23.58
N ILE A 396 1.90 5.77 -22.38
CA ILE A 396 1.50 5.06 -21.16
C ILE A 396 0.00 5.27 -20.89
N ALA A 397 -0.49 6.51 -20.98
CA ALA A 397 -1.92 6.79 -20.81
C ALA A 397 -2.78 6.05 -21.86
N ASN A 398 -2.33 5.99 -23.12
CA ASN A 398 -3.00 5.25 -24.18
C ASN A 398 -2.96 3.72 -23.96
N ALA A 399 -1.83 3.17 -23.51
CA ALA A 399 -1.71 1.75 -23.18
C ALA A 399 -2.68 1.34 -22.06
N PHE A 400 -2.83 2.18 -21.03
CA PHE A 400 -3.87 1.99 -20.02
C PHE A 400 -5.28 2.08 -20.61
N ALA A 401 -5.55 3.03 -21.50
CA ALA A 401 -6.86 3.16 -22.14
C ALA A 401 -7.21 1.92 -22.97
N ASP A 402 -6.25 1.38 -23.73
CA ASP A 402 -6.43 0.15 -24.51
C ASP A 402 -6.66 -1.07 -23.61
N TYR A 403 -5.86 -1.19 -22.55
CA TYR A 403 -6.05 -2.25 -21.57
C TYR A 403 -7.44 -2.18 -20.94
N PHE A 404 -7.84 -1.03 -20.39
CA PHE A 404 -9.15 -0.88 -19.75
C PHE A 404 -10.31 -1.07 -20.74
N LYS A 405 -10.17 -0.60 -21.98
CA LYS A 405 -11.13 -0.86 -23.05
C LYS A 405 -11.27 -2.36 -23.33
N SER A 406 -10.16 -3.11 -23.35
CA SER A 406 -10.16 -4.56 -23.59
C SER A 406 -10.85 -5.37 -22.49
N VAL A 407 -11.06 -4.79 -21.31
CA VAL A 407 -11.79 -5.43 -20.21
C VAL A 407 -13.30 -5.40 -20.44
N PHE A 408 -13.80 -4.36 -21.11
CA PHE A 408 -15.23 -4.23 -21.36
C PHE A 408 -15.71 -5.22 -22.41
N LYS A 409 -16.89 -5.78 -22.17
CA LYS A 409 -17.59 -6.68 -23.09
C LYS A 409 -18.69 -5.90 -23.82
N PRO A 410 -19.09 -6.33 -25.04
CA PRO A 410 -20.28 -5.78 -25.68
C PRO A 410 -21.52 -6.06 -24.82
N SER A 411 -22.32 -5.03 -24.55
CA SER A 411 -23.61 -5.18 -23.88
C SER A 411 -24.60 -5.92 -24.77
N THR A 412 -25.43 -6.79 -24.18
CA THR A 412 -26.60 -7.33 -24.88
C THR A 412 -27.54 -6.20 -25.27
N ASN A 413 -28.05 -6.21 -26.50
CA ASN A 413 -29.09 -5.25 -26.91
C ASN A 413 -30.31 -5.45 -26.00
N TYR A 414 -30.64 -4.42 -25.24
CA TYR A 414 -31.89 -4.35 -24.48
C TYR A 414 -32.98 -3.89 -25.45
N ASP A 415 -33.72 -4.83 -26.02
CA ASP A 415 -34.91 -4.50 -26.80
C ASP A 415 -36.03 -4.10 -25.84
N ILE A 416 -36.14 -2.79 -25.60
CA ILE A 416 -37.25 -2.16 -24.85
C ILE A 416 -38.62 -2.61 -25.42
N LYS A 417 -38.68 -3.02 -26.69
CA LYS A 417 -39.94 -3.24 -27.42
C LYS A 417 -40.52 -4.66 -27.34
N ASN A 418 -39.77 -5.69 -26.92
CA ASN A 418 -40.22 -7.08 -27.15
C ASN A 418 -40.79 -7.86 -25.96
N GLU A 419 -40.92 -7.29 -24.76
CA GLU A 419 -41.61 -7.97 -23.64
C GLU A 419 -42.55 -7.08 -22.79
N PHE A 420 -43.13 -6.01 -23.36
CA PHE A 420 -44.28 -5.29 -22.74
C PHE A 420 -45.59 -6.11 -22.74
N LYS A 421 -45.50 -7.43 -22.71
CA LYS A 421 -46.62 -8.36 -22.52
C LYS A 421 -46.39 -9.20 -21.27
N SER A 422 -46.32 -8.56 -20.11
CA SER A 422 -46.58 -9.24 -18.84
C SER A 422 -47.28 -8.28 -17.90
N ASN A 423 -48.44 -8.71 -17.40
CA ASN A 423 -49.35 -8.00 -16.50
C ASN A 423 -48.77 -7.79 -15.09
N CYS A 424 -47.51 -7.39 -14.97
CA CYS A 424 -46.85 -7.09 -13.70
C CYS A 424 -46.45 -5.61 -13.67
N VAL A 425 -47.44 -4.75 -13.42
CA VAL A 425 -47.22 -3.33 -13.06
C VAL A 425 -46.62 -3.31 -11.65
N GLY A 426 -45.30 -3.44 -11.56
CA GLY A 426 -44.56 -3.24 -10.32
C GLY A 426 -44.24 -1.77 -10.12
N ASP A 427 -45.13 -1.00 -9.50
CA ASP A 427 -44.89 0.40 -9.08
C ASP A 427 -44.21 0.48 -7.69
N LEU A 428 -43.47 -0.57 -7.29
CA LEU A 428 -42.92 -0.70 -5.94
C LEU A 428 -41.66 0.16 -5.75
N VAL A 429 -40.84 0.29 -6.78
CA VAL A 429 -39.61 1.09 -6.75
C VAL A 429 -39.68 2.21 -7.77
N LYS A 430 -39.78 3.45 -7.28
CA LYS A 430 -39.88 4.66 -8.11
C LYS A 430 -39.27 5.89 -7.44
N ILE A 431 -38.83 6.83 -8.27
CA ILE A 431 -38.30 8.13 -7.84
C ILE A 431 -38.94 9.22 -8.69
N ASP A 432 -39.99 9.83 -8.14
CA ASP A 432 -40.80 10.80 -8.90
C ASP A 432 -40.14 12.19 -8.98
N SER A 433 -39.52 12.66 -7.89
CA SER A 433 -38.89 13.98 -7.83
C SER A 433 -37.88 14.11 -6.70
N VAL A 434 -36.80 14.86 -6.91
CA VAL A 434 -35.85 15.29 -5.87
C VAL A 434 -36.39 16.52 -5.14
N THR A 435 -36.24 16.58 -3.81
CA THR A 435 -36.65 17.75 -3.00
C THR A 435 -35.47 18.70 -2.75
N TYR A 436 -35.77 19.92 -2.30
CA TYR A 436 -34.75 20.88 -1.87
C TYR A 436 -33.87 20.30 -0.76
N ASP A 437 -34.47 19.65 0.24
CA ASP A 437 -33.74 19.06 1.38
C ASP A 437 -32.81 17.93 0.97
N ASP A 438 -33.18 17.13 -0.04
CA ASP A 438 -32.29 16.09 -0.58
C ASP A 438 -30.97 16.70 -1.09
N VAL A 439 -31.07 17.81 -1.82
CA VAL A 439 -29.92 18.51 -2.39
C VAL A 439 -29.09 19.16 -1.28
N VAL A 440 -29.73 19.79 -0.30
CA VAL A 440 -29.06 20.34 0.89
C VAL A 440 -28.26 19.27 1.62
N LEU A 441 -28.88 18.14 1.93
CA LEU A 441 -28.23 17.03 2.64
C LEU A 441 -27.09 16.43 1.81
N ALA A 442 -27.28 16.24 0.50
CA ALA A 442 -26.26 15.70 -0.38
C ALA A 442 -25.03 16.63 -0.52
N ILE A 443 -25.22 17.95 -0.64
CA ILE A 443 -24.11 18.92 -0.64
C ILE A 443 -23.40 18.96 0.71
N ARG A 444 -24.16 18.88 1.82
CA ARG A 444 -23.58 18.86 3.17
C ARG A 444 -22.69 17.64 3.40
N GLU A 445 -23.07 16.48 2.88
CA GLU A 445 -22.30 15.24 2.96
C GLU A 445 -21.14 15.17 1.96
N LEU A 446 -21.14 16.00 0.91
CA LEU A 446 -20.08 16.05 -0.08
C LEU A 446 -18.72 16.30 0.59
N LYS A 447 -17.74 15.45 0.28
CA LYS A 447 -16.38 15.59 0.81
C LYS A 447 -15.71 16.80 0.19
N SER A 448 -15.22 17.72 1.02
CA SER A 448 -14.45 18.89 0.58
C SER A 448 -13.07 18.46 0.05
N SER A 449 -12.88 18.60 -1.27
CA SER A 449 -11.68 18.16 -2.01
C SER A 449 -11.25 19.20 -3.04
N LEU A 450 -9.95 19.18 -3.35
CA LEU A 450 -9.35 19.92 -4.47
C LEU A 450 -9.30 19.09 -5.76
N THR A 451 -9.62 17.80 -5.69
CA THR A 451 -9.72 16.95 -6.87
C THR A 451 -10.89 17.43 -7.73
N VAL A 452 -10.61 17.71 -9.00
CA VAL A 452 -11.61 18.21 -9.96
C VAL A 452 -12.04 17.10 -10.91
N GLY A 453 -13.28 17.08 -11.39
CA GLY A 453 -13.74 16.14 -12.42
C GLY A 453 -13.36 16.60 -13.83
N VAL A 454 -14.18 16.23 -14.82
CA VAL A 454 -14.12 16.75 -16.20
C VAL A 454 -14.55 18.22 -16.25
N ASP A 455 -15.48 18.61 -15.38
CA ASP A 455 -15.97 19.98 -15.22
C ASP A 455 -14.93 20.97 -14.66
N ASN A 456 -13.77 20.50 -14.20
CA ASN A 456 -12.73 21.31 -13.56
C ASN A 456 -13.19 22.06 -12.29
N ILE A 457 -14.34 21.71 -11.71
CA ILE A 457 -14.86 22.33 -10.48
C ILE A 457 -14.51 21.47 -9.26
N PRO A 458 -13.83 22.02 -8.24
CA PRO A 458 -13.53 21.27 -7.03
C PRO A 458 -14.74 21.28 -6.07
N SER A 459 -14.97 20.14 -5.39
CA SER A 459 -16.13 19.97 -4.52
C SER A 459 -16.23 20.95 -3.35
N PHE A 460 -15.11 21.55 -2.92
CA PHE A 460 -15.13 22.55 -1.85
C PHE A 460 -15.83 23.86 -2.26
N ILE A 461 -15.82 24.21 -3.55
CA ILE A 461 -16.51 25.41 -4.06
C ILE A 461 -18.02 25.20 -3.94
N ILE A 462 -18.51 24.06 -4.42
CA ILE A 462 -19.93 23.72 -4.35
C ILE A 462 -20.42 23.68 -2.90
N LYS A 463 -19.60 23.14 -1.99
CA LYS A 463 -19.93 23.09 -0.56
C LYS A 463 -19.88 24.46 0.11
N GLY A 464 -18.93 25.32 -0.26
CA GLY A 464 -18.78 26.66 0.32
C GLY A 464 -19.85 27.66 -0.15
N TYR A 465 -20.38 27.45 -1.35
CA TYR A 465 -21.38 28.29 -2.01
C TYR A 465 -22.72 27.55 -2.18
N ALA A 466 -23.01 26.61 -1.27
CA ALA A 466 -24.14 25.69 -1.39
C ALA A 466 -25.47 26.40 -1.67
N GLU A 467 -25.72 27.53 -1.01
CA GLU A 467 -26.92 28.36 -1.18
C GLU A 467 -27.21 28.77 -2.62
N PHE A 468 -26.19 28.93 -3.46
CA PHE A 468 -26.33 29.28 -4.88
C PHE A 468 -26.47 28.08 -5.80
N PHE A 469 -26.03 26.90 -5.35
CA PHE A 469 -26.06 25.67 -6.16
C PHE A 469 -27.32 24.83 -5.91
N ILE A 470 -27.95 24.92 -4.73
CA ILE A 470 -29.09 24.06 -4.39
C ILE A 470 -30.23 24.22 -5.39
N TYR A 471 -30.66 25.45 -5.65
CA TYR A 471 -31.80 25.73 -6.52
C TYR A 471 -31.59 25.31 -7.98
N PRO A 472 -30.51 25.71 -8.69
CA PRO A 472 -30.29 25.25 -10.06
C PRO A 472 -30.12 23.73 -10.16
N LEU A 473 -29.43 23.09 -9.20
CA LEU A 473 -29.29 21.62 -9.20
C LEU A 473 -30.63 20.92 -9.00
N LEU A 474 -31.50 21.45 -8.14
CA LEU A 474 -32.86 20.93 -7.95
C LEU A 474 -33.65 20.93 -9.26
N ILE A 475 -33.56 22.01 -10.05
CA ILE A 475 -34.22 22.13 -11.35
C ILE A 475 -33.66 21.07 -12.31
N LEU A 476 -32.33 21.00 -12.45
CA LEU A 476 -31.66 20.06 -13.36
C LEU A 476 -31.93 18.60 -13.00
N PHE A 477 -31.89 18.24 -11.72
CA PHE A 477 -32.17 16.87 -11.27
C PHE A 477 -33.61 16.46 -11.56
N ASN A 478 -34.58 17.34 -11.31
CA ASN A 478 -35.98 17.05 -11.60
C ASN A 478 -36.26 17.03 -13.10
N LEU A 479 -35.62 17.89 -13.89
CA LEU A 479 -35.71 17.84 -15.35
C LEU A 479 -35.16 16.51 -15.89
N SER A 480 -34.00 16.06 -15.38
CA SER A 480 -33.40 14.76 -15.72
C SER A 480 -34.31 13.56 -15.38
N LEU A 481 -34.95 13.57 -14.22
CA LEU A 481 -35.90 12.50 -13.83
C LEU A 481 -37.17 12.53 -14.69
N ARG A 482 -37.69 13.71 -15.03
CA ARG A 482 -38.90 13.84 -15.88
C ARG A 482 -38.64 13.41 -17.33
N SER A 483 -37.46 13.69 -17.85
CA SER A 483 -37.08 13.30 -19.21
C SER A 483 -36.55 11.87 -19.30
N ASN A 484 -36.36 11.16 -18.17
CA ASN A 484 -35.70 9.86 -18.09
C ASN A 484 -34.28 9.86 -18.70
N VAL A 485 -33.60 11.02 -18.73
CA VAL A 485 -32.27 11.16 -19.35
C VAL A 485 -31.25 11.61 -18.31
N PHE A 486 -30.17 10.83 -18.18
CA PHE A 486 -28.97 11.26 -17.46
C PHE A 486 -28.10 12.15 -18.34
N LEU A 487 -27.54 13.20 -17.73
CA LEU A 487 -26.81 14.27 -18.40
C LEU A 487 -25.55 13.78 -19.12
N TYR A 488 -25.36 14.16 -20.38
CA TYR A 488 -24.23 13.73 -21.20
C TYR A 488 -22.87 14.17 -20.62
N ILE A 489 -22.74 15.42 -20.20
CA ILE A 489 -21.49 15.95 -19.65
C ILE A 489 -21.06 15.24 -18.36
N TRP A 490 -22.00 14.63 -17.62
CA TRP A 490 -21.72 13.83 -16.42
C TRP A 490 -21.42 12.35 -16.73
N LYS A 491 -21.65 11.90 -17.97
CA LYS A 491 -21.21 10.58 -18.46
C LYS A 491 -19.73 10.57 -18.80
N GLN A 492 -19.16 11.73 -19.14
CA GLN A 492 -17.72 11.88 -19.35
C GLN A 492 -16.96 11.63 -18.04
N THR A 493 -16.00 10.70 -18.07
CA THR A 493 -15.32 10.24 -16.85
C THR A 493 -13.81 10.21 -17.02
N ARG A 494 -13.10 10.86 -16.09
CA ARG A 494 -11.64 10.77 -16.00
C ARG A 494 -11.24 9.54 -15.19
N ILE A 495 -10.48 8.64 -15.78
CA ILE A 495 -9.92 7.44 -15.16
C ILE A 495 -8.51 7.71 -14.64
N ILE A 496 -8.25 7.36 -13.38
CA ILE A 496 -6.89 7.33 -12.80
C ILE A 496 -6.49 5.87 -12.58
N PRO A 497 -5.40 5.38 -13.20
CA PRO A 497 -4.84 4.07 -12.91
C PRO A 497 -4.29 4.04 -11.48
N VAL A 498 -4.77 3.10 -10.66
CA VAL A 498 -4.27 2.88 -9.29
C VAL A 498 -3.67 1.50 -9.18
N PHE A 499 -2.39 1.43 -8.83
CA PHE A 499 -1.68 0.17 -8.65
C PHE A 499 -2.28 -0.67 -7.53
N LEU A 500 -2.48 -1.96 -7.79
CA LEU A 500 -3.07 -2.91 -6.85
C LEU A 500 -2.01 -3.77 -6.14
N LYS A 501 -1.32 -4.64 -6.89
CA LYS A 501 -0.29 -5.60 -6.41
C LYS A 501 0.44 -6.23 -7.61
N GLY A 502 1.62 -6.84 -7.38
CA GLY A 502 2.40 -7.50 -8.43
C GLY A 502 3.49 -6.61 -8.99
N ASP A 503 3.82 -6.78 -10.26
CA ASP A 503 4.75 -5.90 -10.97
C ASP A 503 4.08 -4.55 -11.30
N ALA A 504 4.67 -3.45 -10.85
CA ALA A 504 4.19 -2.10 -11.12
C ALA A 504 4.41 -1.67 -12.58
N GLN A 505 5.23 -2.39 -13.35
CA GLN A 505 5.41 -2.12 -14.77
C GLN A 505 4.35 -2.82 -15.64
N ASP A 506 3.54 -3.74 -15.11
CA ASP A 506 2.47 -4.40 -15.88
C ASP A 506 1.13 -3.66 -15.74
N CYS A 507 0.53 -3.25 -16.87
CA CYS A 507 -0.81 -2.65 -16.94
C CYS A 507 -1.88 -3.44 -16.18
N LYS A 508 -1.80 -4.77 -16.20
CA LYS A 508 -2.82 -5.67 -15.62
C LYS A 508 -2.97 -5.50 -14.12
N ASN A 509 -1.93 -4.97 -13.46
CA ASN A 509 -1.86 -4.78 -12.02
C ASN A 509 -2.46 -3.44 -11.55
N TYR A 510 -3.13 -2.70 -12.44
CA TYR A 510 -3.79 -1.43 -12.15
C TYR A 510 -5.32 -1.51 -12.22
N ARG A 511 -6.00 -0.77 -11.34
CA ARG A 511 -7.45 -0.57 -11.36
C ARG A 511 -7.83 0.77 -12.01
N PRO A 512 -8.89 0.82 -12.83
CA PRO A 512 -9.38 2.07 -13.41
C PRO A 512 -10.29 2.82 -12.43
N ILE A 513 -9.77 3.78 -11.67
CA ILE A 513 -10.61 4.57 -10.73
C ILE A 513 -11.24 5.77 -11.44
N ALA A 514 -12.56 5.82 -11.45
CA ALA A 514 -13.37 6.89 -12.02
C ALA A 514 -13.45 8.12 -11.11
N ILE A 515 -13.08 9.28 -11.65
CA ILE A 515 -13.30 10.59 -11.02
C ILE A 515 -14.48 11.28 -11.71
N LEU A 516 -15.62 11.22 -11.03
CA LEU A 516 -16.86 11.89 -11.45
C LEU A 516 -16.90 13.36 -11.03
N SER A 517 -17.67 14.16 -11.78
CA SER A 517 -18.06 15.53 -11.39
C SER A 517 -18.67 15.52 -9.99
N PRO A 518 -18.39 16.54 -9.14
CA PRO A 518 -19.06 16.65 -7.86
C PRO A 518 -20.59 16.79 -7.98
N MET A 519 -21.10 17.43 -9.04
CA MET A 519 -22.54 17.57 -9.28
C MET A 519 -23.20 16.22 -9.58
N SER A 520 -22.56 15.42 -10.44
CA SER A 520 -22.96 14.02 -10.66
C SER A 520 -22.98 13.22 -9.37
N LYS A 521 -21.99 13.40 -8.47
CA LYS A 521 -21.94 12.68 -7.18
C LYS A 521 -23.05 13.09 -6.23
N ILE A 522 -23.45 14.36 -6.23
CA ILE A 522 -24.60 14.85 -5.46
C ILE A 522 -25.85 14.12 -5.96
N PHE A 523 -26.08 14.09 -7.27
CA PHE A 523 -27.24 13.41 -7.84
C PHE A 523 -27.26 11.92 -7.53
N GLU A 524 -26.15 11.22 -7.77
CA GLU A 524 -26.01 9.78 -7.47
C GLU A 524 -26.25 9.48 -5.99
N SER A 525 -25.81 10.34 -5.07
CA SER A 525 -26.02 10.16 -3.63
C SER A 525 -27.50 10.23 -3.26
N ILE A 526 -28.24 11.17 -3.84
CA ILE A 526 -29.68 11.32 -3.64
C ILE A 526 -30.42 10.09 -4.15
N ILE A 527 -30.14 9.70 -5.41
CA ILE A 527 -30.75 8.52 -6.04
C ILE A 527 -30.42 7.25 -5.25
N HIS A 528 -29.16 7.04 -4.88
CA HIS A 528 -28.74 5.90 -4.06
C HIS A 528 -29.51 5.81 -2.75
N LYS A 529 -29.63 6.91 -1.98
CA LYS A 529 -30.35 6.90 -0.69
C LYS A 529 -31.82 6.52 -0.85
N ARG A 530 -32.49 7.10 -1.85
CA ARG A 530 -33.90 6.83 -2.13
C ARG A 530 -34.12 5.39 -2.58
N LEU A 531 -33.30 4.91 -3.53
CA LEU A 531 -33.33 3.52 -3.99
C LEU A 531 -33.07 2.55 -2.85
N PHE A 532 -31.97 2.74 -2.10
CA PHE A 532 -31.60 1.84 -1.01
C PHE A 532 -32.72 1.71 0.02
N HIS A 533 -33.41 2.81 0.36
CA HIS A 533 -34.53 2.76 1.29
C HIS A 533 -35.67 1.86 0.82
N GLN A 534 -35.97 1.86 -0.49
CA GLN A 534 -37.03 1.05 -1.08
C GLN A 534 -36.62 -0.42 -1.27
N VAL A 535 -35.35 -0.68 -1.62
CA VAL A 535 -34.88 -2.04 -1.97
C VAL A 535 -34.18 -2.80 -0.84
N LYS A 536 -33.82 -2.16 0.28
CA LYS A 536 -33.03 -2.80 1.36
C LYS A 536 -33.60 -4.12 1.88
N ASN A 537 -34.92 -4.28 1.87
CA ASN A 537 -35.61 -5.48 2.34
C ASN A 537 -35.65 -6.60 1.29
N LEU A 538 -35.33 -6.28 0.03
CA LEU A 538 -35.25 -7.23 -1.07
C LEU A 538 -33.84 -7.84 -1.20
N ILE A 539 -32.84 -7.19 -0.58
CA ILE A 539 -31.45 -7.65 -0.61
C ILE A 539 -31.28 -8.85 0.34
N SER A 540 -30.64 -9.89 -0.17
CA SER A 540 -30.37 -11.13 0.56
C SER A 540 -29.63 -10.87 1.88
N PRO A 541 -30.07 -11.45 3.01
CA PRO A 541 -29.36 -11.40 4.27
C PRO A 541 -27.93 -11.96 4.21
N SER A 542 -27.61 -12.81 3.22
CA SER A 542 -26.24 -13.32 3.02
C SER A 542 -25.25 -12.29 2.48
N GLN A 543 -25.71 -11.13 1.97
CA GLN A 543 -24.85 -10.05 1.47
C GLN A 543 -24.39 -9.12 2.59
N HIS A 544 -23.08 -8.98 2.76
CA HIS A 544 -22.47 -8.09 3.77
C HIS A 544 -21.65 -6.96 3.15
N GLY A 545 -21.25 -7.06 1.88
CA GLY A 545 -20.50 -6.03 1.18
C GLY A 545 -21.40 -4.88 0.76
N PHE A 546 -20.94 -3.65 0.95
CA PHE A 546 -21.69 -2.41 0.68
C PHE A 546 -23.07 -2.27 1.39
N ILE A 547 -23.37 -3.14 2.36
CA ILE A 547 -24.57 -3.03 3.19
C ILE A 547 -24.26 -2.21 4.45
N PRO A 548 -24.98 -1.11 4.72
CA PRO A 548 -24.86 -0.36 5.96
C PRO A 548 -24.99 -1.27 7.19
N LYS A 549 -24.20 -0.98 8.24
CA LYS A 549 -24.16 -1.75 9.50
C LYS A 549 -23.68 -3.21 9.38
N ARG A 550 -23.18 -3.63 8.20
CA ARG A 550 -22.46 -4.89 8.01
C ARG A 550 -21.00 -4.62 7.66
N SER A 551 -20.16 -5.63 7.89
CA SER A 551 -18.70 -5.51 7.72
C SER A 551 -18.06 -6.86 7.40
N THR A 552 -16.78 -6.85 7.03
CA THR A 552 -15.99 -8.08 6.88
C THR A 552 -16.02 -8.92 8.16
N ALA A 553 -15.93 -8.29 9.34
CA ALA A 553 -16.03 -8.97 10.63
C ALA A 553 -17.37 -9.71 10.82
N THR A 554 -18.50 -9.12 10.42
CA THR A 554 -19.80 -9.80 10.52
C THR A 554 -19.90 -11.02 9.60
N ASN A 555 -19.38 -10.92 8.37
CA ASN A 555 -19.39 -12.02 7.40
C ASN A 555 -18.49 -13.18 7.90
N LEU A 556 -17.27 -12.86 8.32
CA LEU A 556 -16.33 -13.84 8.87
C LEU A 556 -16.87 -14.49 10.15
N PHE A 557 -17.58 -13.75 11.01
CA PHE A 557 -18.19 -14.30 12.21
C PHE A 557 -19.26 -15.35 11.87
N CYS A 558 -20.16 -15.07 10.91
CA CYS A 558 -21.18 -16.04 10.49
C CYS A 558 -20.56 -17.35 10.02
N LEU A 559 -19.51 -17.29 9.19
CA LEU A 559 -18.79 -18.47 8.74
C LEU A 559 -18.10 -19.19 9.91
N THR A 560 -17.40 -18.44 10.77
CA THR A 560 -16.68 -19.01 11.92
C THR A 560 -17.62 -19.72 12.89
N ASN A 561 -18.82 -19.16 13.11
CA ASN A 561 -19.86 -19.79 13.92
C ASN A 561 -20.25 -21.17 13.37
N LYS A 562 -20.44 -21.27 12.04
CA LYS A 562 -20.75 -22.55 11.37
C LYS A 562 -19.61 -23.56 11.44
N ILE A 563 -18.36 -23.11 11.26
CA ILE A 563 -17.16 -23.95 11.43
C ILE A 563 -17.09 -24.51 12.86
N ILE A 564 -17.38 -23.70 13.87
CA ILE A 564 -17.34 -24.15 15.26
C ILE A 564 -18.47 -25.13 15.56
N SER A 565 -19.66 -24.89 15.05
CA SER A 565 -20.77 -25.84 15.17
C SER A 565 -20.43 -27.19 14.53
N SER A 566 -19.74 -27.21 13.38
CA SER A 566 -19.32 -28.46 12.76
C SER A 566 -18.30 -29.22 13.61
N PHE A 567 -17.32 -28.53 14.21
CA PHE A 567 -16.39 -29.14 15.16
C PHE A 567 -17.05 -29.64 16.46
N GLN A 568 -18.18 -29.07 16.87
CA GLN A 568 -18.92 -29.51 18.06
C GLN A 568 -19.80 -30.72 17.78
N ILE A 569 -20.48 -30.76 16.64
CA ILE A 569 -21.45 -31.81 16.28
C ILE A 569 -20.73 -33.00 15.62
N GLY A 570 -19.55 -32.79 15.03
CA GLY A 570 -18.74 -33.81 14.35
C GLY A 570 -18.80 -33.88 12.81
N PRO A 571 -19.73 -33.25 12.06
CA PRO A 571 -19.67 -33.30 10.59
C PRO A 571 -18.47 -32.51 10.06
N GLN A 572 -18.00 -32.91 8.87
CA GLN A 572 -17.04 -32.10 8.12
C GLN A 572 -17.78 -30.92 7.50
N LEU A 573 -17.16 -29.74 7.43
CA LEU A 573 -17.69 -28.59 6.69
C LEU A 573 -16.75 -28.29 5.53
N ASP A 574 -17.25 -28.38 4.31
CA ASP A 574 -16.51 -27.95 3.12
C ASP A 574 -16.95 -26.53 2.76
N VAL A 575 -15.96 -25.65 2.58
CA VAL A 575 -16.16 -24.25 2.18
C VAL A 575 -15.47 -24.03 0.84
N ILE A 576 -16.22 -23.56 -0.15
CA ILE A 576 -15.76 -23.24 -1.48
C ILE A 576 -15.65 -21.72 -1.60
N TYR A 577 -14.43 -21.27 -1.81
CA TYR A 577 -14.10 -19.88 -2.08
C TYR A 577 -14.05 -19.65 -3.59
N THR A 578 -14.73 -18.62 -4.04
CA THR A 578 -14.83 -18.27 -5.46
C THR A 578 -14.24 -16.88 -5.72
N ASP A 579 -13.72 -16.65 -6.93
CA ASP A 579 -13.17 -15.36 -7.37
C ASP A 579 -13.81 -14.99 -8.71
N PHE A 580 -14.57 -13.91 -8.78
CA PHE A 580 -15.14 -13.43 -10.04
C PHE A 580 -14.10 -12.64 -10.84
N SER A 581 -14.03 -12.92 -12.14
CA SER A 581 -13.11 -12.22 -13.03
C SER A 581 -13.62 -10.81 -13.35
N LYS A 582 -13.02 -9.79 -12.72
CA LYS A 582 -13.30 -8.37 -12.99
C LYS A 582 -14.79 -8.05 -12.88
N ALA A 583 -15.39 -8.40 -11.75
CA ALA A 583 -16.85 -8.43 -11.59
C ALA A 583 -17.54 -7.10 -11.93
N PHE A 584 -17.03 -5.98 -11.39
CA PHE A 584 -17.58 -4.64 -11.64
C PHE A 584 -17.45 -4.21 -13.11
N ASP A 585 -16.41 -4.64 -13.82
CA ASP A 585 -16.17 -4.22 -15.20
C ASP A 585 -16.95 -5.10 -16.22
N SER A 586 -17.46 -6.25 -15.77
CA SER A 586 -18.09 -7.27 -16.62
C SER A 586 -19.63 -7.25 -16.62
N ILE A 587 -20.27 -6.37 -15.84
CA ILE A 587 -21.74 -6.32 -15.75
C ILE A 587 -22.35 -5.95 -17.10
N ASP A 588 -23.25 -6.79 -17.60
CA ASP A 588 -24.04 -6.50 -18.79
C ASP A 588 -25.24 -5.61 -18.44
N PHE A 589 -25.38 -4.47 -19.11
CA PHE A 589 -26.44 -3.50 -18.83
C PHE A 589 -27.84 -4.04 -19.11
N GLY A 590 -28.02 -4.81 -20.20
CA GLY A 590 -29.32 -5.38 -20.55
C GLY A 590 -29.77 -6.40 -19.50
N ILE A 591 -28.86 -7.27 -19.05
CA ILE A 591 -29.14 -8.25 -18.00
C ILE A 591 -29.45 -7.53 -16.67
N LEU A 592 -28.68 -6.51 -16.31
CA LEU A 592 -28.94 -5.70 -15.11
C LEU A 592 -30.35 -5.11 -15.14
N LEU A 593 -30.73 -4.44 -16.24
CA LEU A 593 -32.04 -3.80 -16.36
C LEU A 593 -33.18 -4.82 -16.35
N ASN A 594 -33.02 -5.97 -17.02
CA ASN A 594 -33.97 -7.09 -16.93
C ASN A 594 -34.16 -7.56 -15.48
N LYS A 595 -33.08 -7.70 -14.71
CA LYS A 595 -33.16 -8.11 -13.30
C LYS A 595 -33.86 -7.08 -12.41
N LEU A 596 -33.79 -5.79 -12.73
CA LEU A 596 -34.47 -4.74 -11.98
C LEU A 596 -35.99 -4.76 -12.16
N GLN A 597 -36.51 -5.42 -13.21
CA GLN A 597 -37.96 -5.60 -13.37
C GLN A 597 -38.55 -6.50 -12.29
N GLY A 598 -37.84 -7.55 -11.87
CA GLY A 598 -38.30 -8.50 -10.84
C GLY A 598 -38.68 -7.83 -9.50
N PRO A 599 -37.81 -6.96 -8.94
CA PRO A 599 -38.11 -6.12 -7.77
C PRO A 599 -39.25 -5.09 -7.96
N GLY A 600 -39.77 -4.89 -9.17
CA GLY A 600 -40.81 -3.91 -9.47
C GLY A 600 -40.28 -2.48 -9.63
N PHE A 601 -39.23 -2.29 -10.41
CA PHE A 601 -38.79 -0.95 -10.82
C PHE A 601 -39.71 -0.38 -11.89
N HIS A 602 -40.20 0.84 -11.67
CA HIS A 602 -41.00 1.55 -12.65
C HIS A 602 -40.20 1.83 -13.94
N VAL A 603 -40.87 1.74 -15.10
CA VAL A 603 -40.28 1.90 -16.44
C VAL A 603 -39.43 3.17 -16.56
N ASN A 604 -39.97 4.34 -16.20
CA ASN A 604 -39.25 5.61 -16.20
C ASN A 604 -37.89 5.58 -15.46
N LEU A 605 -37.84 4.90 -14.31
CA LEU A 605 -36.62 4.79 -13.52
C LEU A 605 -35.63 3.81 -14.18
N THR A 606 -36.12 2.73 -14.76
CA THR A 606 -35.31 1.80 -15.57
C THR A 606 -34.73 2.50 -16.80
N ASP A 607 -35.51 3.33 -17.50
CA ASP A 607 -35.05 4.13 -18.64
C ASP A 607 -33.99 5.15 -18.23
N TRP A 608 -34.19 5.82 -17.08
CA TRP A 608 -33.20 6.73 -16.53
C TRP A 608 -31.89 6.00 -16.15
N LEU A 609 -31.97 4.81 -15.56
CA LEU A 609 -30.80 3.97 -15.24
C LEU A 609 -30.10 3.48 -16.51
N HIS A 610 -30.84 3.10 -17.54
CA HIS A 610 -30.28 2.78 -18.86
C HIS A 610 -29.51 3.99 -19.42
N SER A 611 -30.10 5.18 -19.38
CA SER A 611 -29.41 6.42 -19.79
C SER A 611 -28.16 6.69 -18.95
N TYR A 612 -28.19 6.45 -17.64
CA TYR A 612 -27.05 6.63 -16.73
C TYR A 612 -25.85 5.71 -17.07
N LEU A 613 -26.13 4.46 -17.45
CA LEU A 613 -25.12 3.43 -17.71
C LEU A 613 -24.54 3.50 -19.13
N CYS A 614 -25.37 3.76 -20.13
CA CYS A 614 -25.00 3.71 -21.54
C CYS A 614 -24.30 4.99 -22.03
N ASN A 615 -23.59 4.88 -23.15
CA ASN A 615 -22.94 5.99 -23.87
C ASN A 615 -21.97 6.83 -23.01
N ARG A 616 -21.22 6.18 -22.12
CA ARG A 616 -20.19 6.85 -21.32
C ARG A 616 -18.88 6.97 -22.10
N SER A 617 -18.34 8.19 -22.20
CA SER A 617 -16.99 8.45 -22.69
C SER A 617 -16.00 8.48 -21.52
N LEU A 618 -14.92 7.71 -21.64
CA LEU A 618 -13.88 7.54 -20.64
C LEU A 618 -12.54 7.97 -21.23
N TYR A 619 -11.66 8.54 -20.40
CA TYR A 619 -10.26 8.77 -20.78
C TYR A 619 -9.33 8.60 -19.58
N VAL A 620 -8.09 8.16 -19.82
CA VAL A 620 -7.08 7.96 -18.78
C VAL A 620 -6.27 9.23 -18.57
N TYR A 621 -6.06 9.58 -17.31
CA TYR A 621 -5.15 10.65 -16.89
C TYR A 621 -3.97 10.07 -16.12
N PHE A 622 -2.76 10.20 -16.67
CA PHE A 622 -1.53 9.68 -16.08
C PHE A 622 -0.41 10.72 -16.17
N ASN A 623 0.24 11.06 -15.04
CA ASN A 623 1.37 12.00 -14.98
C ASN A 623 1.21 13.35 -15.74
N ASN A 624 -0.03 13.87 -15.82
CA ASN A 624 -0.41 15.08 -16.59
C ASN A 624 -0.56 14.90 -18.11
N ALA A 625 -0.45 13.68 -18.62
CA ALA A 625 -0.91 13.31 -19.94
C ALA A 625 -2.36 12.78 -19.91
N VAL A 626 -3.02 12.87 -21.06
CA VAL A 626 -4.41 12.45 -21.29
C VAL A 626 -4.39 11.46 -22.46
N SER A 627 -5.07 10.33 -22.33
CA SER A 627 -5.23 9.35 -23.42
C SER A 627 -6.27 9.80 -24.45
N ARG A 628 -6.37 9.04 -25.54
CA ARG A 628 -7.58 9.04 -26.38
C ARG A 628 -8.82 8.62 -25.57
N GLU A 629 -9.98 9.11 -25.98
CA GLU A 629 -11.27 8.70 -25.42
C GLU A 629 -11.64 7.29 -25.88
N PHE A 630 -12.36 6.57 -25.02
CA PHE A 630 -12.93 5.26 -25.30
C PHE A 630 -14.27 5.08 -24.59
N SER A 631 -15.13 4.23 -25.15
CA SER A 631 -16.46 3.98 -24.60
C SER A 631 -16.45 2.82 -23.60
N GLY A 632 -17.16 2.99 -22.49
CA GLY A 632 -17.48 1.89 -21.57
C GLY A 632 -18.72 1.15 -22.05
N THR A 633 -18.57 -0.06 -22.57
CA THR A 633 -19.68 -0.87 -23.13
C THR A 633 -20.27 -1.88 -22.14
N SER A 634 -19.59 -2.13 -21.03
CA SER A 634 -20.06 -2.94 -19.92
C SER A 634 -19.47 -2.42 -18.63
N GLY A 635 -20.01 -2.93 -17.53
CA GLY A 635 -19.48 -2.63 -16.22
C GLY A 635 -19.80 -1.22 -15.75
N VAL A 636 -19.44 -0.96 -14.52
CA VAL A 636 -19.93 0.20 -13.77
C VAL A 636 -18.75 1.04 -13.28
N PRO A 637 -18.84 2.38 -13.33
CA PRO A 637 -17.69 3.25 -13.02
C PRO A 637 -17.22 3.07 -11.57
N GLN A 638 -15.99 2.55 -11.40
CA GLN A 638 -15.36 2.33 -10.09
C GLN A 638 -15.02 3.66 -9.41
N GLY A 639 -15.95 4.18 -8.62
CA GLY A 639 -15.86 5.52 -8.01
C GLY A 639 -17.19 6.26 -7.91
N SER A 640 -18.25 5.69 -8.51
CA SER A 640 -19.65 6.11 -8.32
C SER A 640 -20.22 5.66 -6.97
N ASN A 641 -21.16 6.45 -6.45
CA ASN A 641 -21.92 6.12 -5.24
C ASN A 641 -23.10 5.18 -5.51
N LEU A 642 -23.70 5.25 -6.71
CA LEU A 642 -24.88 4.47 -7.08
C LEU A 642 -24.52 3.04 -7.51
N VAL A 643 -23.37 2.91 -8.16
CA VAL A 643 -22.86 1.67 -8.73
C VAL A 643 -22.80 0.47 -7.78
N PRO A 644 -22.28 0.58 -6.54
CA PRO A 644 -22.22 -0.57 -5.64
C PRO A 644 -23.60 -1.16 -5.33
N LEU A 645 -24.64 -0.32 -5.24
CA LEU A 645 -26.01 -0.78 -5.02
C LEU A 645 -26.54 -1.55 -6.24
N LEU A 646 -26.31 -1.03 -7.45
CA LEU A 646 -26.71 -1.72 -8.68
C LEU A 646 -26.02 -3.09 -8.81
N PHE A 647 -24.74 -3.19 -8.43
CA PHE A 647 -24.03 -4.47 -8.38
C PHE A 647 -24.65 -5.44 -7.37
N ILE A 648 -25.00 -4.99 -6.16
CA ILE A 648 -25.69 -5.84 -5.18
C ILE A 648 -27.02 -6.35 -5.74
N LEU A 649 -27.81 -5.49 -6.37
CA LEU A 649 -29.09 -5.88 -6.98
C LEU A 649 -28.90 -6.88 -8.12
N PHE A 650 -27.82 -6.72 -8.91
CA PHE A 650 -27.48 -7.64 -9.99
C PHE A 650 -27.18 -9.07 -9.50
N ILE A 651 -26.42 -9.20 -8.41
CA ILE A 651 -25.98 -10.50 -7.88
C ILE A 651 -27.01 -11.09 -6.89
N ASN A 652 -28.07 -10.35 -6.54
CA ASN A 652 -28.95 -10.70 -5.44
C ASN A 652 -29.67 -12.05 -5.62
N ASP A 653 -30.08 -12.37 -6.85
CA ASP A 653 -30.74 -13.63 -7.20
C ASP A 653 -29.79 -14.84 -7.09
N LEU A 654 -28.47 -14.64 -7.08
CA LEU A 654 -27.48 -15.70 -6.91
C LEU A 654 -27.71 -16.50 -5.64
N THR A 655 -28.14 -15.86 -4.54
CA THR A 655 -28.37 -16.58 -3.28
C THR A 655 -29.55 -17.54 -3.34
N SER A 656 -30.46 -17.36 -4.30
CA SER A 656 -31.59 -18.26 -4.54
C SER A 656 -31.27 -19.45 -5.44
N VAL A 657 -30.08 -19.47 -6.04
CA VAL A 657 -29.60 -20.55 -6.91
C VAL A 657 -29.25 -21.80 -6.10
N PHE A 658 -28.79 -21.62 -4.86
CA PHE A 658 -28.33 -22.69 -3.98
C PHE A 658 -29.49 -23.29 -3.20
N LYS A 659 -29.69 -24.61 -3.32
CA LYS A 659 -30.78 -25.32 -2.63
C LYS A 659 -30.31 -26.09 -1.40
N TYR A 660 -29.08 -26.59 -1.44
CA TYR A 660 -28.55 -27.52 -0.44
C TYR A 660 -27.44 -26.89 0.40
N SER A 661 -26.84 -25.82 -0.10
CA SER A 661 -25.67 -25.17 0.50
C SER A 661 -26.02 -23.78 1.02
N GLU A 662 -25.37 -23.39 2.11
CA GLU A 662 -25.44 -22.03 2.61
C GLU A 662 -24.41 -21.15 1.89
N CYS A 663 -24.67 -19.85 1.78
CA CYS A 663 -23.74 -18.92 1.16
C CYS A 663 -23.59 -17.61 1.94
N LEU A 664 -22.41 -17.01 1.79
CA LEU A 664 -22.09 -15.68 2.29
C LEU A 664 -21.43 -14.87 1.17
N LEU A 665 -21.85 -13.62 1.03
CA LEU A 665 -21.37 -12.68 0.03
C LEU A 665 -20.74 -11.46 0.70
N PHE A 666 -19.63 -10.99 0.15
CA PHE A 666 -19.12 -9.66 0.41
C PHE A 666 -18.81 -8.98 -0.92
N ALA A 667 -19.80 -8.24 -1.43
CA ALA A 667 -19.80 -7.78 -2.81
C ALA A 667 -19.74 -8.98 -3.76
N ASP A 668 -18.66 -9.10 -4.55
CA ASP A 668 -18.39 -10.21 -5.46
C ASP A 668 -17.81 -11.44 -4.77
N ASP A 669 -17.16 -11.31 -3.60
CA ASP A 669 -16.58 -12.46 -2.89
C ASP A 669 -17.69 -13.39 -2.38
N LEU A 670 -17.92 -14.51 -3.08
CA LEU A 670 -18.86 -15.57 -2.72
C LEU A 670 -18.15 -16.73 -2.03
N LYS A 671 -18.77 -17.19 -0.93
CA LYS A 671 -18.42 -18.40 -0.20
C LYS A 671 -19.64 -19.31 -0.18
N LEU A 672 -19.48 -20.53 -0.64
CA LEU A 672 -20.49 -21.57 -0.58
C LEU A 672 -20.03 -22.63 0.42
N PHE A 673 -20.88 -23.06 1.34
CA PHE A 673 -20.48 -24.04 2.34
C PHE A 673 -21.63 -24.97 2.72
N SER A 674 -21.27 -26.23 3.00
CA SER A 674 -22.23 -27.25 3.39
C SER A 674 -21.62 -28.27 4.36
N SER A 675 -22.48 -28.81 5.22
CA SER A 675 -22.10 -29.83 6.21
C SER A 675 -22.15 -31.22 5.59
N MET A 676 -21.02 -31.90 5.61
CA MET A 676 -20.78 -33.21 4.98
C MET A 676 -20.93 -34.33 6.01
N ASN A 677 -22.10 -34.98 5.99
CA ASN A 677 -22.39 -36.20 6.76
C ASN A 677 -22.16 -37.45 5.94
N SER A 678 -22.43 -37.38 4.64
CA SER A 678 -22.42 -38.48 3.69
C SER A 678 -21.84 -38.07 2.33
N ASN A 679 -21.55 -39.05 1.47
CA ASN A 679 -21.16 -38.78 0.08
C ASN A 679 -22.29 -38.09 -0.72
N LEU A 680 -23.54 -38.28 -0.32
CA LEU A 680 -24.68 -37.63 -0.96
C LEU A 680 -24.65 -36.11 -0.77
N ASP A 681 -24.25 -35.63 0.41
CA ASP A 681 -24.13 -34.19 0.68
C ASP A 681 -23.08 -33.53 -0.22
N ALA A 682 -21.99 -34.25 -0.53
CA ALA A 682 -20.97 -33.77 -1.46
C ALA A 682 -21.50 -33.68 -2.91
N VAL A 683 -22.31 -34.65 -3.33
CA VAL A 683 -22.99 -34.61 -4.63
C VAL A 683 -23.99 -33.45 -4.70
N LEU A 684 -24.71 -33.16 -3.61
CA LEU A 684 -25.63 -32.02 -3.54
C LEU A 684 -24.89 -30.67 -3.61
N LEU A 685 -23.74 -30.55 -2.93
CA LEU A 685 -22.89 -29.35 -3.07
C LEU A 685 -22.35 -29.21 -4.49
N GLN A 686 -21.95 -30.31 -5.15
CA GLN A 686 -21.57 -30.28 -6.57
C GLN A 686 -22.74 -29.82 -7.46
N SER A 687 -23.97 -30.28 -7.21
CA SER A 687 -25.15 -29.81 -7.94
C SER A 687 -25.38 -28.31 -7.78
N ASP A 688 -25.13 -27.74 -6.60
CA ASP A 688 -25.21 -26.30 -6.37
C ASP A 688 -24.08 -25.54 -7.10
N LEU A 689 -22.88 -26.12 -7.26
CA LEU A 689 -21.80 -25.56 -8.08
C LEU A 689 -22.12 -25.58 -9.57
N ASP A 690 -22.77 -26.63 -10.07
CA ASP A 690 -23.21 -26.69 -11.46
C ASP A 690 -24.27 -25.62 -11.74
N CYS A 691 -25.18 -25.41 -10.78
CA CYS A 691 -26.14 -24.31 -10.81
C CYS A 691 -25.44 -22.94 -10.78
N LEU A 692 -24.39 -22.77 -9.96
CA LEU A 692 -23.56 -21.55 -9.96
C LEU A 692 -22.96 -21.29 -11.33
N PHE A 693 -22.33 -22.30 -11.94
CA PHE A 693 -21.72 -22.17 -13.25
C PHE A 693 -22.73 -21.79 -14.33
N LYS A 694 -23.92 -22.42 -14.31
CA LYS A 694 -25.02 -22.07 -15.20
C LYS A 694 -25.45 -20.62 -14.99
N TRP A 695 -25.63 -20.18 -13.75
CA TRP A 695 -25.97 -18.79 -13.43
C TRP A 695 -24.90 -17.82 -13.94
N CYS A 696 -23.61 -18.11 -13.72
CA CYS A 696 -22.48 -17.31 -14.21
C CYS A 696 -22.50 -17.16 -15.73
N THR A 697 -22.83 -18.25 -16.44
CA THR A 697 -22.91 -18.28 -17.91
C THR A 697 -24.07 -17.42 -18.42
N VAL A 698 -25.27 -17.57 -17.85
CA VAL A 698 -26.46 -16.78 -18.21
C VAL A 698 -26.21 -15.29 -17.95
N ASN A 699 -25.55 -14.96 -16.83
CA ASN A 699 -25.31 -13.59 -16.40
C ASN A 699 -24.02 -12.96 -16.96
N LYS A 700 -23.28 -13.69 -17.82
CA LYS A 700 -21.98 -13.28 -18.40
C LYS A 700 -20.92 -12.88 -17.36
N LEU A 701 -21.07 -13.34 -16.12
CA LEU A 701 -20.20 -13.04 -14.98
C LEU A 701 -19.38 -14.29 -14.63
N HIS A 702 -18.19 -14.42 -15.21
CA HIS A 702 -17.39 -15.65 -15.12
C HIS A 702 -16.47 -15.68 -13.90
N LEU A 703 -16.23 -16.90 -13.41
CA LEU A 703 -15.29 -17.20 -12.33
C LEU A 703 -13.86 -17.33 -12.86
N ASN A 704 -12.89 -16.91 -12.06
CA ASN A 704 -11.49 -17.28 -12.19
C ASN A 704 -11.28 -18.62 -11.46
N ILE A 705 -11.46 -19.72 -12.18
CA ILE A 705 -11.47 -21.07 -11.59
C ILE A 705 -10.11 -21.42 -10.95
N GLU A 706 -9.00 -20.94 -11.51
CA GLU A 706 -7.65 -21.16 -10.96
C GLU A 706 -7.45 -20.56 -9.55
N LYS A 707 -8.20 -19.50 -9.23
CA LYS A 707 -8.19 -18.88 -7.90
C LYS A 707 -9.27 -19.39 -6.98
N CYS A 708 -10.22 -20.18 -7.49
CA CYS A 708 -11.21 -20.84 -6.67
C CYS A 708 -10.55 -21.98 -5.89
N SER A 709 -10.92 -22.15 -4.63
CA SER A 709 -10.31 -23.15 -3.77
C SER A 709 -11.30 -23.69 -2.74
N ILE A 710 -11.04 -24.91 -2.29
CA ILE A 710 -11.81 -25.56 -1.23
C ILE A 710 -10.98 -25.55 0.04
N LEU A 711 -11.64 -25.27 1.17
CA LEU A 711 -11.08 -25.44 2.50
C LEU A 711 -12.04 -26.29 3.34
N SER A 712 -11.49 -27.30 4.01
CA SER A 712 -12.28 -28.27 4.76
C SER A 712 -11.97 -28.24 6.24
N TYR A 713 -13.03 -28.14 7.03
CA TYR A 713 -12.96 -28.15 8.48
C TYR A 713 -13.54 -29.47 8.99
N THR A 714 -12.70 -30.30 9.60
CA THR A 714 -13.10 -31.61 10.07
C THR A 714 -12.27 -32.05 11.26
N GLY A 715 -12.93 -32.64 12.25
CA GLY A 715 -12.29 -33.34 13.37
C GLY A 715 -12.14 -34.85 13.11
N LYS A 716 -12.63 -35.36 11.97
CA LYS A 716 -12.59 -36.78 11.65
C LYS A 716 -11.17 -37.19 11.24
N SER A 717 -10.70 -38.34 11.76
CA SER A 717 -9.41 -38.92 11.36
C SER A 717 -9.38 -39.32 9.87
N GLN A 718 -10.54 -39.66 9.31
CA GLN A 718 -10.73 -39.98 7.89
C GLN A 718 -11.71 -38.96 7.28
N PRO A 719 -11.20 -37.88 6.67
CA PRO A 719 -12.04 -36.86 6.06
C PRO A 719 -12.69 -37.37 4.77
N LEU A 720 -13.87 -36.84 4.45
CA LEU A 720 -14.53 -37.06 3.16
C LEU A 720 -13.76 -36.26 2.09
N ASN A 721 -13.17 -36.98 1.14
CA ASN A 721 -12.39 -36.37 0.06
C ASN A 721 -13.13 -36.46 -1.28
N HIS A 722 -14.11 -35.58 -1.47
CA HIS A 722 -14.83 -35.44 -2.72
C HIS A 722 -14.09 -34.48 -3.67
N VAL A 723 -14.10 -34.79 -4.98
CA VAL A 723 -13.48 -33.96 -6.01
C VAL A 723 -14.56 -33.07 -6.63
N TYR A 724 -14.57 -31.80 -6.24
CA TYR A 724 -15.49 -30.82 -6.83
C TYR A 724 -14.94 -30.27 -8.14
N LYS A 725 -15.85 -29.98 -9.08
CA LYS A 725 -15.52 -29.44 -10.40
C LYS A 725 -16.39 -28.23 -10.73
N ILE A 726 -15.86 -27.31 -11.53
CA ILE A 726 -16.62 -26.23 -12.16
C ILE A 726 -16.24 -26.25 -13.64
N ASN A 727 -17.20 -26.44 -14.54
CA ASN A 727 -16.94 -26.56 -15.98
C ASN A 727 -15.88 -27.62 -16.31
N ASP A 728 -16.04 -28.82 -15.72
CA ASP A 728 -15.10 -29.95 -15.78
C ASP A 728 -13.67 -29.70 -15.24
N LEU A 729 -13.37 -28.48 -14.80
CA LEU A 729 -12.10 -28.13 -14.16
C LEU A 729 -12.17 -28.44 -12.67
N VAL A 730 -11.18 -29.19 -12.18
CA VAL A 730 -11.09 -29.62 -10.78
C VAL A 730 -10.69 -28.44 -9.90
N LEU A 731 -11.43 -28.23 -8.81
CA LEU A 731 -11.09 -27.25 -7.80
C LEU A 731 -9.97 -27.77 -6.90
N SER A 732 -9.00 -26.90 -6.61
CA SER A 732 -7.90 -27.24 -5.70
C SER A 732 -8.37 -27.22 -4.24
N ARG A 733 -8.08 -28.29 -3.50
CA ARG A 733 -8.26 -28.32 -2.05
C ARG A 733 -6.99 -27.79 -1.40
N SER A 734 -7.13 -26.75 -0.58
CA SER A 734 -6.04 -26.02 0.03
C SER A 734 -6.07 -26.17 1.54
N ASP A 735 -4.91 -26.07 2.19
CA ASP A 735 -4.82 -26.07 3.66
C ASP A 735 -5.07 -24.68 4.27
N SER A 736 -4.99 -23.64 3.45
CA SER A 736 -5.18 -22.25 3.88
C SER A 736 -5.73 -21.36 2.78
N VAL A 737 -6.60 -20.43 3.16
CA VAL A 737 -7.19 -19.42 2.27
C VAL A 737 -7.15 -18.05 2.93
N THR A 738 -6.88 -17.00 2.15
CA THR A 738 -7.06 -15.61 2.61
C THR A 738 -8.48 -15.17 2.32
N ASP A 739 -9.26 -14.96 3.38
CA ASP A 739 -10.65 -14.57 3.34
C ASP A 739 -10.84 -13.19 3.99
N LEU A 740 -11.29 -12.20 3.19
CA LEU A 740 -11.52 -10.82 3.62
C LEU A 740 -10.36 -10.22 4.46
N GLY A 741 -9.12 -10.59 4.10
CA GLY A 741 -7.90 -10.12 4.74
C GLY A 741 -7.38 -10.98 5.92
N ILE A 742 -8.09 -12.03 6.31
CA ILE A 742 -7.69 -12.98 7.36
C ILE A 742 -7.30 -14.32 6.74
N ILE A 743 -6.24 -14.96 7.26
CA ILE A 743 -5.80 -16.27 6.75
C ILE A 743 -6.46 -17.36 7.61
N PHE A 744 -7.34 -18.14 6.99
CA PHE A 744 -7.95 -19.32 7.59
C PHE A 744 -7.12 -20.55 7.28
N TYR A 745 -7.11 -21.49 8.23
CA TYR A 745 -6.44 -22.78 8.12
C TYR A 745 -7.43 -23.90 8.47
N THR A 746 -7.24 -25.12 7.96
CA THR A 746 -8.13 -26.28 8.15
C THR A 746 -8.45 -26.59 9.63
N LYS A 747 -7.51 -26.33 10.54
CA LYS A 747 -7.66 -26.54 11.99
C LYS A 747 -8.21 -25.33 12.77
N LEU A 748 -8.63 -24.28 12.06
CA LEU A 748 -9.02 -22.99 12.64
C LEU A 748 -7.95 -22.44 13.61
N ASP A 749 -6.68 -22.56 13.18
CA ASP A 749 -5.53 -21.99 13.88
C ASP A 749 -5.04 -20.73 13.19
N PHE A 750 -5.01 -19.63 13.94
CA PHE A 750 -4.62 -18.32 13.42
C PHE A 750 -3.14 -18.01 13.60
N SER A 751 -2.30 -18.98 13.99
CA SER A 751 -0.86 -18.74 14.19
C SER A 751 -0.17 -18.22 12.93
N HIS A 752 -0.53 -18.77 11.75
CA HIS A 752 0.02 -18.31 10.48
C HIS A 752 -0.43 -16.88 10.15
N HIS A 753 -1.72 -16.57 10.37
CA HIS A 753 -2.25 -15.22 10.21
C HIS A 753 -1.51 -14.22 11.11
N ILE A 754 -1.39 -14.54 12.40
CA ILE A 754 -0.73 -13.69 13.40
C ILE A 754 0.72 -13.45 13.03
N ASN A 755 1.47 -14.50 12.65
CA ASN A 755 2.87 -14.35 12.24
C ASN A 755 2.99 -13.44 11.01
N SER A 756 2.17 -13.64 9.98
CA SER A 756 2.15 -12.80 8.78
C SER A 756 1.81 -11.33 9.10
N MET A 757 0.80 -11.12 9.96
CA MET A 757 0.39 -9.80 10.43
C MET A 757 1.50 -9.10 11.22
N VAL A 758 2.15 -9.82 12.15
CA VAL A 758 3.27 -9.32 12.96
C VAL A 758 4.44 -8.89 12.08
N SER A 759 4.86 -9.71 11.11
CA SER A 759 5.93 -9.35 10.17
C SER A 759 5.59 -8.11 9.35
N LYS A 760 4.35 -8.02 8.84
CA LYS A 760 3.88 -6.82 8.12
C LYS A 760 3.87 -5.58 9.01
N ALA A 761 3.46 -5.71 10.27
CA ALA A 761 3.42 -4.62 11.23
C ALA A 761 4.82 -4.14 11.64
N TYR A 762 5.78 -5.04 11.84
CA TYR A 762 7.19 -4.68 12.09
C TYR A 762 7.79 -3.92 10.91
N ARG A 763 7.56 -4.37 9.67
CA ARG A 763 8.02 -3.64 8.47
C ARG A 763 7.45 -2.22 8.43
N ARG A 764 6.16 -2.05 8.73
CA ARG A 764 5.53 -0.72 8.79
C ARG A 764 6.08 0.12 9.93
N LEU A 765 6.38 -0.47 11.08
CA LEU A 765 7.01 0.22 12.20
C LEU A 765 8.44 0.68 11.84
N GLY A 766 9.22 -0.14 11.15
CA GLY A 766 10.54 0.22 10.63
C GLY A 766 10.47 1.42 9.69
N ILE A 767 9.60 1.35 8.67
CA ILE A 767 9.35 2.47 7.74
C ILE A 767 8.94 3.75 8.51
N LEU A 768 8.08 3.61 9.52
CA LEU A 768 7.67 4.73 10.37
C LEU A 768 8.88 5.34 11.07
N LYS A 769 9.74 4.54 11.71
CA LYS A 769 10.93 5.04 12.41
C LYS A 769 11.89 5.75 11.46
N CYS A 770 12.17 5.17 10.29
CA CYS A 770 13.05 5.78 9.29
C CYS A 770 12.52 7.14 8.82
N LYS A 771 11.23 7.22 8.48
CA LYS A 771 10.59 8.47 7.99
C LYS A 771 10.43 9.54 9.05
N THR A 772 10.42 9.15 10.31
CA THR A 772 10.20 10.04 11.46
C THR A 772 11.49 10.24 12.27
N LYS A 773 12.67 9.96 11.68
CA LYS A 773 13.96 10.16 12.34
C LYS A 773 14.14 11.61 12.82
N GLU A 774 13.62 12.58 12.09
CA GLU A 774 13.74 14.00 12.43
C GLU A 774 12.51 14.57 13.15
N PHE A 775 11.51 13.74 13.43
CA PHE A 775 10.31 14.15 14.15
C PHE A 775 10.58 14.17 15.65
N SER A 776 9.95 15.12 16.34
CA SER A 776 10.02 15.28 17.79
C SER A 776 8.66 15.28 18.47
N SER A 777 7.56 15.41 17.72
CA SER A 777 6.20 15.45 18.27
C SER A 777 5.70 14.06 18.65
N GLU A 778 5.54 13.81 19.96
CA GLU A 778 4.95 12.58 20.49
C GLU A 778 3.56 12.30 19.89
N ILE A 779 2.73 13.33 19.76
CA ILE A 779 1.37 13.22 19.22
C ILE A 779 1.42 12.78 17.75
N ALA A 780 2.31 13.37 16.94
CA ALA A 780 2.44 13.00 15.53
C ALA A 780 2.90 11.55 15.36
N LEU A 781 3.89 11.13 16.16
CA LEU A 781 4.37 9.75 16.15
C LEU A 781 3.28 8.76 16.55
N LYS A 782 2.50 9.05 17.61
CA LYS A 782 1.36 8.23 18.04
C LYS A 782 0.31 8.09 16.95
N VAL A 783 -0.08 9.19 16.29
CA VAL A 783 -1.07 9.17 15.22
C VAL A 783 -0.59 8.33 14.03
N LEU A 784 0.68 8.46 13.62
CA LEU A 784 1.26 7.64 12.56
C LEU A 784 1.28 6.15 12.94
N TYR A 785 1.66 5.83 14.18
CA TYR A 785 1.66 4.45 14.67
C TYR A 785 0.25 3.87 14.69
N TYR A 786 -0.73 4.63 15.19
CA TYR A 786 -2.13 4.18 15.24
C TYR A 786 -2.70 3.91 13.85
N ALA A 787 -2.39 4.75 12.87
CA ALA A 787 -2.93 4.63 11.52
C ALA A 787 -2.26 3.54 10.68
N HIS A 788 -0.94 3.37 10.78
CA HIS A 788 -0.19 2.46 9.90
C HIS A 788 0.12 1.09 10.53
N VAL A 789 0.38 1.05 11.84
CA VAL A 789 0.83 -0.16 12.54
C VAL A 789 -0.32 -0.76 13.33
N ARG A 790 -0.85 -0.02 14.33
CA ARG A 790 -1.86 -0.55 15.26
C ARG A 790 -3.16 -0.94 14.55
N SER A 791 -3.61 -0.16 13.57
CA SER A 791 -4.80 -0.47 12.78
C SER A 791 -4.77 -1.88 12.15
N SER A 792 -3.59 -2.32 11.69
CA SER A 792 -3.41 -3.67 11.13
C SER A 792 -3.42 -4.76 12.19
N LEU A 793 -2.99 -4.45 13.43
CA LEU A 793 -2.99 -5.36 14.58
C LEU A 793 -4.37 -5.50 15.23
N GLU A 794 -5.33 -4.64 14.89
CA GLU A 794 -6.69 -4.65 15.44
C GLU A 794 -7.74 -5.08 14.42
N TYR A 795 -7.40 -5.13 13.13
CA TYR A 795 -8.33 -5.47 12.06
C TYR A 795 -8.91 -6.87 12.24
N CYS A 796 -10.24 -6.96 12.35
CA CYS A 796 -11.00 -8.20 12.59
C CYS A 796 -10.46 -9.05 13.74
N SER A 797 -9.91 -8.44 14.80
CA SER A 797 -9.40 -9.16 15.97
C SER A 797 -10.42 -10.08 16.63
N ILE A 798 -11.71 -9.77 16.48
CA ILE A 798 -12.81 -10.64 16.91
C ILE A 798 -12.80 -12.05 16.29
N ILE A 799 -12.07 -12.27 15.19
CA ILE A 799 -11.99 -13.59 14.55
C ILE A 799 -10.76 -14.36 15.01
N TRP A 800 -9.59 -13.71 15.10
CA TRP A 800 -8.30 -14.40 15.22
C TRP A 800 -7.59 -14.27 16.57
N ASP A 801 -8.16 -13.52 17.52
CA ASP A 801 -7.53 -13.17 18.80
C ASP A 801 -6.80 -14.35 19.48
N PRO A 802 -5.49 -14.26 19.74
CA PRO A 802 -4.75 -15.40 20.27
C PRO A 802 -5.09 -15.72 21.73
N ILE A 803 -5.10 -17.02 22.03
CA ILE A 803 -5.18 -17.54 23.40
C ILE A 803 -3.79 -17.79 23.99
N TYR A 804 -2.86 -18.28 23.16
CA TYR A 804 -1.54 -18.67 23.62
C TYR A 804 -0.70 -17.46 24.01
N ARG A 805 -0.10 -17.52 25.20
CA ARG A 805 0.70 -16.43 25.77
C ARG A 805 1.83 -15.96 24.84
N ASN A 806 2.55 -16.89 24.20
CA ASN A 806 3.60 -16.56 23.25
C ASN A 806 3.09 -15.70 22.07
N LYS A 807 1.89 -16.00 21.55
CA LYS A 807 1.26 -15.26 20.45
C LYS A 807 0.78 -13.88 20.91
N ILE A 808 0.25 -13.77 22.13
CA ILE A 808 -0.08 -12.48 22.74
C ILE A 808 1.18 -11.63 22.88
N GLU A 809 2.26 -12.21 23.41
CA GLU A 809 3.53 -11.51 23.64
C GLU A 809 4.19 -11.00 22.36
N ILE A 810 4.21 -11.78 21.26
CA ILE A 810 4.79 -11.28 19.98
C ILE A 810 4.02 -10.09 19.40
N ILE A 811 2.70 -10.01 19.63
CA ILE A 811 1.90 -8.86 19.21
C ILE A 811 2.23 -7.66 20.11
N GLU A 812 2.29 -7.84 21.43
CA GLU A 812 2.64 -6.78 22.39
C GLU A 812 4.05 -6.22 22.15
N ARG A 813 5.01 -7.07 21.74
CA ARG A 813 6.39 -6.64 21.45
C ARG A 813 6.45 -5.55 20.39
N ILE A 814 5.54 -5.50 19.42
CA ILE A 814 5.49 -4.43 18.42
C ILE A 814 5.17 -3.09 19.08
N GLN A 815 4.17 -3.05 19.96
CA GLN A 815 3.82 -1.85 20.70
C GLN A 815 4.94 -1.44 21.66
N ASN A 816 5.52 -2.40 22.37
CA ASN A 816 6.64 -2.13 23.29
C ASN A 816 7.84 -1.54 22.54
N ASN A 817 8.13 -2.03 21.33
CA ASN A 817 9.17 -1.49 20.47
C ASN A 817 8.88 -0.04 20.03
N PHE A 818 7.62 0.28 19.73
CA PHE A 818 7.20 1.67 19.46
C PHE A 818 7.29 2.57 20.70
N LEU A 819 6.88 2.08 21.89
CA LEU A 819 6.99 2.84 23.14
C LEU A 819 8.44 3.18 23.49
N ARG A 820 9.37 2.24 23.27
CA ARG A 820 10.82 2.50 23.41
C ARG A 820 11.31 3.56 22.42
N TYR A 821 10.80 3.53 21.19
CA TYR A 821 11.09 4.57 20.21
C TYR A 821 10.58 5.95 20.64
N LEU A 822 9.37 6.03 21.21
CA LEU A 822 8.86 7.29 21.79
C LEU A 822 9.75 7.78 22.95
N LEU A 823 10.19 6.88 23.83
CA LEU A 823 11.11 7.23 24.91
C LEU A 823 12.43 7.79 24.37
N TYR A 824 13.02 7.12 23.38
CA TYR A 824 14.22 7.61 22.71
C TYR A 824 14.00 9.00 22.09
N LYS A 825 12.85 9.25 21.46
CA LYS A 825 12.51 10.57 20.92
C LYS A 825 12.35 11.65 21.98
N LYS A 826 11.88 11.28 23.16
CA LYS A 826 11.68 12.20 24.29
C LYS A 826 12.99 12.53 25.02
N ASN A 827 13.84 11.53 25.24
CA ASN A 827 15.00 11.63 26.13
C ASN A 827 16.35 11.61 25.40
N GLY A 828 16.38 11.28 24.11
CA GLY A 828 17.62 11.11 23.33
C GLY A 828 18.39 9.81 23.62
N ILE A 829 17.96 9.01 24.60
CA ILE A 829 18.64 7.80 25.08
C ILE A 829 17.73 6.59 24.92
N TYR A 830 18.29 5.48 24.41
CA TYR A 830 17.57 4.22 24.28
C TYR A 830 17.79 3.35 25.53
N LEU A 831 16.82 3.35 26.45
CA LEU A 831 16.90 2.59 27.70
C LEU A 831 16.26 1.20 27.54
N GLN A 832 17.04 0.13 27.77
CA GLN A 832 16.58 -1.25 27.55
C GLN A 832 15.85 -1.85 28.76
N ASP A 833 16.15 -1.40 29.98
CA ASP A 833 15.71 -2.05 31.24
C ASP A 833 14.38 -1.51 31.80
N ILE A 834 13.70 -0.64 31.07
CA ILE A 834 12.43 -0.08 31.52
C ILE A 834 11.28 -1.05 31.27
N SER A 835 10.47 -1.27 32.31
CA SER A 835 9.29 -2.12 32.23
C SER A 835 8.28 -1.59 31.19
N SER A 836 7.71 -2.52 30.41
CA SER A 836 6.75 -2.13 29.37
C SER A 836 5.44 -1.58 29.93
N SER A 837 5.08 -1.94 31.18
CA SER A 837 3.93 -1.34 31.90
C SER A 837 4.17 0.14 32.17
N TYR A 838 5.33 0.49 32.74
CA TYR A 838 5.69 1.88 33.00
C TYR A 838 5.64 2.74 31.73
N LEU A 839 6.17 2.22 30.60
CA LEU A 839 6.12 2.96 29.33
C LEU A 839 4.69 3.16 28.81
N ARG A 840 3.80 2.19 29.01
CA ARG A 840 2.39 2.32 28.62
C ARG A 840 1.69 3.40 29.43
N ASP A 841 1.92 3.44 30.73
CA ASP A 841 1.33 4.45 31.62
C ASP A 841 1.91 5.84 31.32
N MET A 842 3.24 5.95 31.16
CA MET A 842 3.92 7.21 30.83
C MET A 842 3.42 7.82 29.52
N PHE A 843 3.15 7.00 28.51
CA PHE A 843 2.63 7.46 27.22
C PHE A 843 1.10 7.33 27.09
N ASN A 844 0.37 6.93 28.13
CA ASN A 844 -1.08 6.70 28.08
C ASN A 844 -1.52 5.84 26.86
N ILE A 845 -0.85 4.71 26.65
CA ILE A 845 -1.17 3.75 25.57
C ILE A 845 -1.57 2.41 26.20
N PRO A 846 -2.84 1.98 26.10
CA PRO A 846 -3.26 0.71 26.68
C PRO A 846 -2.66 -0.49 25.94
N SER A 847 -2.58 -1.65 26.61
CA SER A 847 -2.07 -2.89 26.00
C SER A 847 -2.89 -3.29 24.77
N LEU A 848 -2.27 -3.96 23.79
CA LEU A 848 -3.01 -4.43 22.62
C LEU A 848 -4.03 -5.52 23.01
N CYS A 849 -3.75 -6.31 24.05
CA CYS A 849 -4.66 -7.32 24.60
C CYS A 849 -5.96 -6.69 25.13
N SER A 850 -5.87 -5.71 26.03
CA SER A 850 -7.06 -5.02 26.57
C SER A 850 -7.88 -4.36 25.46
N ARG A 851 -7.21 -3.81 24.43
CA ARG A 851 -7.89 -3.24 23.26
C ARG A 851 -8.67 -4.27 22.45
N ARG A 852 -8.15 -5.49 22.29
CA ARG A 852 -8.88 -6.60 21.63
C ARG A 852 -10.06 -7.07 22.48
N ASP A 853 -9.90 -7.15 23.81
CA ASP A 853 -10.99 -7.47 24.72
C ASP A 853 -12.13 -6.44 24.64
N VAL A 854 -11.79 -5.15 24.71
CA VAL A 854 -12.75 -4.05 24.52
C VAL A 854 -13.39 -4.10 23.13
N SER A 855 -12.63 -4.41 22.08
CA SER A 855 -13.17 -4.53 20.72
C SER A 855 -14.18 -5.70 20.60
N CYS A 856 -13.92 -6.81 21.28
CA CYS A 856 -14.82 -7.95 21.34
C CYS A 856 -16.14 -7.56 22.04
N VAL A 857 -16.07 -6.99 23.24
CA VAL A 857 -17.25 -6.55 24.00
C VAL A 857 -18.04 -5.49 23.25
N LEU A 858 -17.37 -4.50 22.64
CA LEU A 858 -18.02 -3.46 21.83
C LEU A 858 -18.74 -4.00 20.60
N PHE A 859 -18.22 -5.07 19.99
CA PHE A 859 -18.87 -5.67 18.83
C PHE A 859 -20.23 -6.24 19.22
N PHE A 860 -20.30 -7.03 20.29
CA PHE A 860 -21.57 -7.61 20.75
C PHE A 860 -22.53 -6.57 21.34
N TYR A 861 -22.02 -5.57 22.05
CA TYR A 861 -22.82 -4.40 22.44
C TYR A 861 -23.48 -3.74 21.22
N LYS A 862 -22.74 -3.56 20.11
CA LYS A 862 -23.28 -2.97 18.88
C LYS A 862 -24.32 -3.86 18.20
N VAL A 863 -24.16 -5.19 18.27
CA VAL A 863 -25.16 -6.15 17.74
C VAL A 863 -26.45 -6.07 18.55
N ILE A 864 -26.36 -6.11 19.88
CA ILE A 864 -27.52 -6.04 20.79
C ILE A 864 -28.28 -4.72 20.63
N ASN A 865 -27.56 -3.60 20.45
CA ASN A 865 -28.15 -2.27 20.30
C ASN A 865 -28.46 -1.86 18.84
N GLY A 866 -28.45 -2.80 17.88
CA GLY A 866 -28.83 -2.54 16.48
C GLY A 866 -27.91 -1.57 15.71
N SER A 867 -26.70 -1.32 16.22
CA SER A 867 -25.65 -0.59 15.52
C SER A 867 -24.94 -1.46 14.48
N ILE A 868 -24.90 -2.77 14.70
CA ILE A 868 -24.57 -3.80 13.72
C ILE A 868 -25.87 -4.56 13.42
N ASP A 869 -26.22 -4.69 12.15
CA ASP A 869 -27.44 -5.35 11.70
C ASP A 869 -27.12 -6.69 11.02
N CYS A 870 -27.10 -7.74 11.84
CA CYS A 870 -26.90 -9.11 11.39
C CYS A 870 -27.68 -10.07 12.30
N SER A 871 -28.81 -10.57 11.76
CA SER A 871 -29.73 -11.43 12.50
C SER A 871 -29.12 -12.77 12.90
N ASP A 872 -28.21 -13.33 12.10
CA ASP A 872 -27.54 -14.60 12.42
C ASP A 872 -26.62 -14.47 13.63
N ILE A 873 -25.92 -13.34 13.78
CA ILE A 873 -25.10 -13.06 14.96
C ILE A 873 -25.98 -12.84 16.17
N LEU A 874 -27.05 -12.05 16.02
CA LEU A 874 -27.97 -11.79 17.12
C LEU A 874 -28.62 -13.09 17.64
N ARG A 875 -29.03 -13.99 16.73
CA ARG A 875 -29.58 -15.32 17.08
C ARG A 875 -28.57 -16.23 17.77
N ALA A 876 -27.27 -16.06 17.51
CA ALA A 876 -26.23 -16.85 18.16
C ALA A 876 -25.99 -16.42 19.62
N ILE A 877 -26.39 -15.20 20.01
CA ILE A 877 -26.20 -14.70 21.38
C ILE A 877 -27.25 -15.32 22.30
N ASN A 878 -26.78 -16.02 23.33
CA ASN A 878 -27.60 -16.67 24.36
C ASN A 878 -27.54 -15.86 25.64
N PHE A 879 -28.68 -15.68 26.31
CA PHE A 879 -28.76 -15.05 27.63
C PHE A 879 -28.83 -16.11 28.73
N ALA A 880 -28.17 -15.85 29.86
CA ALA A 880 -28.31 -16.72 31.02
C ALA A 880 -29.62 -16.38 31.74
N VAL A 881 -30.57 -17.33 31.73
CA VAL A 881 -31.81 -17.25 32.53
C VAL A 881 -31.68 -18.26 33.68
N PRO A 882 -31.15 -17.85 34.85
CA PRO A 882 -30.92 -18.79 35.95
C PRO A 882 -32.26 -19.24 36.56
N ALA A 883 -32.42 -20.56 36.73
CA ALA A 883 -33.61 -21.15 37.37
C ALA A 883 -33.70 -20.90 38.89
N ARG A 884 -32.61 -20.40 39.51
CA ARG A 884 -32.52 -20.09 40.95
C ARG A 884 -31.73 -18.80 41.14
N SER A 885 -32.12 -17.98 42.11
CA SER A 885 -31.40 -16.75 42.46
C SER A 885 -30.09 -17.08 43.19
N LEU A 886 -28.95 -16.97 42.50
CA LEU A 886 -27.61 -17.07 43.08
C LEU A 886 -27.01 -15.67 43.26
N ARG A 887 -26.08 -15.51 44.21
CA ARG A 887 -25.39 -14.22 44.50
C ARG A 887 -24.54 -13.69 43.34
N ASN A 888 -24.14 -14.54 42.38
CA ASN A 888 -23.31 -14.17 41.24
C ASN A 888 -24.07 -14.45 39.94
N GLN A 889 -24.76 -13.44 39.42
CA GLN A 889 -25.54 -13.54 38.18
C GLN A 889 -24.75 -12.90 37.04
N GLY A 890 -24.15 -13.72 36.17
CA GLY A 890 -23.69 -13.24 34.88
C GLY A 890 -24.88 -13.08 33.93
N SER A 891 -24.95 -11.99 33.17
CA SER A 891 -26.01 -11.79 32.16
C SER A 891 -25.92 -12.80 31.01
N PHE A 892 -24.76 -13.42 30.81
CA PHE A 892 -24.51 -14.41 29.76
C PHE A 892 -24.06 -15.76 30.32
N PRO A 893 -24.21 -16.87 29.57
CA PRO A 893 -23.85 -18.21 30.04
C PRO A 893 -22.37 -18.34 30.40
N ASN A 894 -22.07 -19.01 31.51
CA ASN A 894 -20.72 -19.48 31.81
C ASN A 894 -20.44 -20.72 30.97
N VAL A 895 -19.65 -20.55 29.91
CA VAL A 895 -19.29 -21.64 29.00
C VAL A 895 -17.96 -22.25 29.43
N TYR A 896 -17.99 -23.52 29.80
CA TYR A 896 -16.82 -24.35 30.05
C TYR A 896 -16.64 -25.27 28.85
N SER A 897 -15.53 -25.15 28.13
CA SER A 897 -15.28 -25.99 26.96
C SER A 897 -14.39 -27.19 27.30
N ARG A 898 -14.70 -28.35 26.71
CA ARG A 898 -13.85 -29.55 26.77
C ARG A 898 -12.66 -29.46 25.80
N PHE A 899 -12.66 -28.51 24.85
CA PHE A 899 -11.71 -28.44 23.74
C PHE A 899 -11.18 -27.02 23.49
N ASN A 900 -9.85 -26.91 23.35
CA ASN A 900 -9.11 -25.64 23.19
C ASN A 900 -9.52 -24.76 21.98
N TYR A 901 -10.27 -25.27 21.00
CA TYR A 901 -10.73 -24.48 19.85
C TYR A 901 -12.01 -23.70 20.12
N ILE A 902 -12.82 -24.13 21.10
CA ILE A 902 -14.06 -23.44 21.48
C ILE A 902 -13.71 -22.12 22.18
N ASP A 903 -12.66 -22.10 23.01
CA ASP A 903 -12.16 -20.88 23.64
C ASP A 903 -11.66 -19.83 22.63
N ARG A 904 -11.44 -20.21 21.36
CA ARG A 904 -11.03 -19.30 20.26
C ARG A 904 -12.20 -18.55 19.67
N PHE A 905 -13.43 -18.95 19.98
CA PHE A 905 -14.61 -18.27 19.45
C PHE A 905 -14.86 -16.97 20.21
N SER A 906 -15.01 -15.89 19.46
CA SER A 906 -15.28 -14.58 20.03
C SER A 906 -16.53 -14.51 20.88
N LEU A 907 -17.56 -15.29 20.58
CA LEU A 907 -18.79 -15.30 21.37
C LEU A 907 -18.55 -15.81 22.80
N TYR A 908 -17.82 -16.91 22.94
CA TYR A 908 -17.49 -17.46 24.26
C TYR A 908 -16.50 -16.57 25.01
N LYS A 909 -15.55 -15.97 24.28
CA LYS A 909 -14.68 -14.94 24.85
C LYS A 909 -15.49 -13.73 25.35
N PHE A 910 -16.47 -13.28 24.60
CA PHE A 910 -17.38 -12.20 24.99
C PHE A 910 -18.11 -12.54 26.29
N TYR A 911 -18.73 -13.71 26.39
CA TYR A 911 -19.41 -14.12 27.64
C TYR A 911 -18.46 -14.09 28.83
N LYS A 912 -17.26 -14.65 28.69
CA LYS A 912 -16.25 -14.69 29.74
C LYS A 912 -15.75 -13.30 30.13
N THR A 913 -15.49 -12.42 29.16
CA THR A 913 -14.97 -11.08 29.40
C THR A 913 -16.06 -10.16 29.97
N PHE A 914 -17.28 -10.22 29.43
CA PHE A 914 -18.38 -9.37 29.89
C PHE A 914 -18.85 -9.78 31.29
N ASN A 915 -19.00 -11.07 31.59
CA ASN A 915 -19.41 -11.52 32.93
C ASN A 915 -18.43 -11.11 34.05
N LYS A 916 -17.17 -10.79 33.74
CA LYS A 916 -16.21 -10.25 34.72
C LYS A 916 -16.46 -8.78 35.06
N ILE A 917 -17.04 -8.02 34.14
CA ILE A 917 -17.22 -6.57 34.24
C ILE A 917 -18.71 -6.17 34.31
N SER A 918 -19.62 -7.14 34.22
CA SER A 918 -21.07 -6.91 34.13
C SER A 918 -21.67 -6.29 35.38
N GLY A 919 -20.98 -6.33 36.53
CA GLY A 919 -21.43 -5.66 37.76
C GLY A 919 -21.36 -4.14 37.69
N GLU A 920 -20.54 -3.59 36.79
CA GLU A 920 -20.26 -2.14 36.68
C GLU A 920 -20.57 -1.58 35.28
N LEU A 921 -21.11 -2.41 34.38
CA LEU A 921 -21.41 -2.06 32.98
C LEU A 921 -22.81 -2.50 32.59
N ASP A 922 -23.61 -1.54 32.12
CA ASP A 922 -24.92 -1.80 31.51
C ASP A 922 -24.79 -1.83 29.98
N ILE A 923 -25.05 -3.00 29.40
CA ILE A 923 -24.96 -3.23 27.95
C ILE A 923 -26.17 -2.71 27.16
N TYR A 924 -27.28 -2.35 27.82
CA TYR A 924 -28.54 -2.03 27.17
C TYR A 924 -28.83 -0.52 27.06
N HIS A 925 -28.47 0.26 28.09
CA HIS A 925 -28.88 1.68 28.14
C HIS A 925 -27.74 2.68 28.01
N MET A 926 -26.48 2.24 28.12
CA MET A 926 -25.33 3.13 27.98
C MET A 926 -25.14 3.58 26.53
N SER A 927 -24.72 4.83 26.32
CA SER A 927 -24.32 5.30 24.99
C SER A 927 -23.02 4.63 24.52
N PRO A 928 -22.78 4.47 23.20
CA PRO A 928 -21.61 3.75 22.71
C PRO A 928 -20.26 4.33 23.14
N THR A 929 -20.19 5.65 23.35
CA THR A 929 -18.99 6.35 23.80
C THR A 929 -18.70 6.10 25.27
N VAL A 930 -19.72 6.19 26.12
CA VAL A 930 -19.60 5.95 27.57
C VAL A 930 -19.31 4.48 27.82
N PHE A 931 -20.05 3.58 27.17
CA PHE A 931 -19.82 2.13 27.27
C PHE A 931 -18.38 1.75 26.91
N LYS A 932 -17.84 2.30 25.81
CA LYS A 932 -16.45 2.11 25.41
C LYS A 932 -15.45 2.63 26.45
N SER A 933 -15.70 3.81 27.02
CA SER A 933 -14.82 4.39 28.04
C SER A 933 -14.76 3.53 29.29
N ASN A 934 -15.92 3.08 29.79
CA ASN A 934 -16.01 2.24 30.98
C ASN A 934 -15.38 0.86 30.73
N CYS A 935 -15.57 0.27 29.55
CA CYS A 935 -14.87 -0.96 29.17
C CYS A 935 -13.35 -0.79 29.23
N PHE A 936 -12.81 0.35 28.78
CA PHE A 936 -11.38 0.62 28.91
C PHE A 936 -10.94 0.79 30.35
N GLN A 937 -11.74 1.39 31.23
CA GLN A 937 -11.39 1.52 32.65
C GLN A 937 -11.34 0.13 33.33
N LEU A 938 -12.36 -0.69 33.13
CA LEU A 938 -12.54 -1.96 33.84
C LEU A 938 -11.69 -3.12 33.31
N LEU A 939 -11.26 -3.06 32.04
CA LEU A 939 -10.40 -4.08 31.43
C LEU A 939 -8.92 -3.67 31.38
N TYR A 940 -8.60 -2.46 31.84
CA TYR A 940 -7.22 -1.96 31.94
C TYR A 940 -6.64 -2.10 33.36
N THR A 941 -7.50 -2.03 34.38
CA THR A 941 -7.20 -2.43 35.77
C THR A 941 -7.15 -3.94 35.92
#